data_AF-A0A3N0B5Z4-F1
#
_entry.id   AF-A0A3N0B5Z4-F1
#
_cell.length_a   1.000
_cell.length_b   1.000
_cell.length_c   1.000
_cell.angle_alpha   90.00
_cell.angle_beta   90.00
_cell.angle_gamma   90.00
#
_symmetry.space_group_name_H-M   'P 1'
#
loop_
_entity.id
_entity.type
_entity.pdbx_description
1 polymer ?
#
loop_
_entity_poly.entity_id
_entity_poly.type
_entity_poly.pdbx_seq_one_letter_code
_entity_poly.pdbx_strand_id
1 'polypeptide(L)'
;MKNIWRLFVGDLKRMGSNVVTVIIVLGLVALPSIFSWYNIIACWNVFNNTGNLTVAVANSDEGYQSDLVPIRVNIGDQVVSALRANDQMKWEFTDEEDAIDGAKSGKYYAAVVIPKSFSRDMMTFYTGDAQHASIVYYTNEKKNAIAPKVTDQGADQISTQVNRVFAETLSEAALGISSSLMDYLDSADASGAIAKLGDRVGSVGEQMTQASQVLRTYSQVMGTAGALVEDSGDLIAQARASAGDVASEAGEAKDAAGTVTGALDDATGALSSAIEQSSAGYGAVADSVDAAFDSAGALASDSADQLRSQASAIDSQIANYQDLAAQLETIKANLPEEDQAAVDAVIARLNSSIELQGQLRDSLNSAADSIEAGSSDTQAKRDEVKQLAAQAQESLAGAKADYDSNLKPTLQQLASDVGDASTSLAAIGSQLDAAAGDLTGATDSVAGKVDAAQQGLDDAADQMEESGANLTELSQDISKALASNDTEALRKVIGSDPSALATALSAPVQLDRHAVYPVENFGSAMAPLYTTLALWIGALLIMVALKVNPSQRTLEGLDNPTPRQLFIGRFGVVAVISLMQSTCVCLGNLFFLRVQANEPLLYLLIFWVAGLVFAFIIYTLVASFANFGKALSVFLLIIKVSGGGGSYPLQLLPQFVQDVSPYLPITHAVNAMRAAQFGVYQGDFWVQLGTLALFTLPFIVLGLVLRNPLIKLVGKFVEKVESTKVM
;
A
#
# COMPACT_ATOMS: atom_id res chain seq x y z
N MET A 1 33.83 29.69 27.62
CA MET A 1 33.97 28.29 28.09
C MET A 1 34.33 28.17 29.57
N LYS A 2 35.20 29.02 30.14
CA LYS A 2 35.59 28.95 31.57
C LYS A 2 34.40 28.93 32.55
N ASN A 3 33.35 29.72 32.31
CA ASN A 3 32.14 29.74 33.15
C ASN A 3 31.33 28.44 33.08
N ILE A 4 31.24 27.81 31.90
CA ILE A 4 30.55 26.51 31.72
C ILE A 4 31.24 25.46 32.59
N TRP A 5 32.56 25.38 32.48
CA TRP A 5 33.37 24.43 33.24
C TRP A 5 33.30 24.67 34.76
N ARG A 6 33.41 25.94 35.20
CA ARG A 6 33.29 26.31 36.62
C ARG A 6 31.92 25.94 37.20
N LEU A 7 30.84 26.20 36.46
CA LEU A 7 29.48 25.86 36.87
C LEU A 7 29.32 24.33 36.98
N PHE A 8 29.71 23.60 35.93
CA PHE A 8 29.62 22.14 35.87
C PHE A 8 30.40 21.46 37.01
N VAL A 9 31.69 21.78 37.15
CA VAL A 9 32.54 21.19 38.20
C VAL A 9 32.07 21.61 39.59
N GLY A 10 31.62 22.86 39.74
CA GLY A 10 31.06 23.37 41.01
C GLY A 10 29.82 22.59 41.44
N ASP A 11 28.91 22.31 40.51
CA ASP A 11 27.70 21.53 40.78
C ASP A 11 28.02 20.06 41.08
N LEU A 12 28.95 19.43 40.36
CA LEU A 12 29.40 18.06 40.65
C LEU A 12 30.01 17.94 42.05
N LYS A 13 30.87 18.90 42.45
CA LYS A 13 31.44 18.92 43.80
C LYS A 13 30.36 19.05 44.87
N ARG A 14 29.35 19.90 44.65
CA ARG A 14 28.24 20.08 45.59
C ARG A 14 27.39 18.83 45.71
N MET A 15 27.18 18.13 44.60
CA MET A 15 26.45 16.86 44.56
C MET A 15 27.06 15.81 45.49
N GLY A 16 28.40 15.72 45.54
CA GLY A 16 29.13 14.82 46.44
C GLY A 16 29.37 15.36 47.85
N SER A 17 29.08 16.63 48.14
CA SER A 17 29.46 17.25 49.41
C SER A 17 28.47 17.04 50.58
N ASN A 18 27.24 16.62 50.28
CA ASN A 18 26.19 16.42 51.28
C ASN A 18 25.57 15.03 51.14
N VAL A 19 25.56 14.26 52.24
CA VAL A 19 24.98 12.91 52.32
C VAL A 19 23.54 12.87 51.81
N VAL A 20 22.71 13.86 52.15
CA VAL A 20 21.32 13.93 51.68
C VAL A 20 21.25 14.08 50.16
N THR A 21 22.12 14.91 49.57
CA THR A 21 22.18 15.08 48.11
C THR A 21 22.67 13.82 47.42
N VAL A 22 23.64 13.11 47.99
CA VAL A 22 24.11 11.81 47.49
C VAL A 22 22.98 10.78 47.51
N ILE A 23 22.21 10.68 48.61
CA ILE A 23 21.06 9.77 48.71
C ILE A 23 20.01 10.09 47.64
N ILE A 24 19.69 11.38 47.44
CA ILE A 24 18.73 11.80 46.41
C ILE A 24 19.22 11.40 45.02
N VAL A 25 20.51 11.61 44.72
CA VAL A 25 21.09 11.27 43.42
C VAL A 25 21.13 9.76 43.20
N LEU A 26 21.49 8.97 44.22
CA LEU A 26 21.42 7.51 44.15
C LEU A 26 20.00 7.03 43.90
N GLY A 27 19.01 7.60 44.59
CA GLY A 27 17.59 7.35 44.34
C GLY A 27 17.19 7.68 42.91
N LEU A 28 17.58 8.85 42.39
CA LEU A 28 17.33 9.25 41.00
C LEU A 28 17.99 8.29 40.00
N VAL A 29 19.19 7.79 40.28
CA VAL A 29 19.89 6.83 39.41
C VAL A 29 19.20 5.48 39.40
N ALA A 30 18.70 5.01 40.55
CA ALA A 30 18.10 3.68 40.70
C ALA A 30 16.63 3.60 40.26
N LEU A 31 15.83 4.67 40.41
CA LEU A 31 14.38 4.65 40.14
C LEU A 31 14.01 4.18 38.72
N PRO A 32 14.67 4.65 37.64
CA PRO A 32 14.41 4.16 36.28
C PRO A 32 14.66 2.66 36.15
N SER A 33 15.76 2.19 36.75
CA SER A 33 16.14 0.79 36.72
C SER A 33 15.10 -0.09 37.40
N ILE A 34 14.59 0.32 38.57
CA ILE A 34 13.51 -0.39 39.28
C ILE A 34 12.26 -0.49 38.39
N PHE A 35 11.87 0.60 37.74
CA PHE A 35 10.72 0.59 36.82
C PHE A 35 10.94 -0.38 35.65
N SER A 36 12.09 -0.31 34.98
CA SER A 36 12.42 -1.18 33.86
C SER A 36 12.42 -2.64 34.29
N TRP A 37 13.14 -2.97 35.36
CA TRP A 37 13.34 -4.35 35.78
C TRP A 37 12.06 -4.99 36.29
N TYR A 38 11.26 -4.26 37.07
CA TYR A 38 9.97 -4.77 37.55
C TYR A 38 9.06 -5.19 36.39
N ASN A 39 8.93 -4.34 35.37
CA ASN A 39 8.07 -4.62 34.22
C ASN A 39 8.62 -5.74 33.34
N ILE A 40 9.94 -5.77 33.10
CA ILE A 40 10.57 -6.84 32.30
C ILE A 40 10.42 -8.20 33.00
N ILE A 41 10.63 -8.26 34.33
CA ILE A 41 10.43 -9.50 35.12
C ILE A 41 8.97 -9.95 35.03
N ALA A 42 8.01 -9.03 35.19
CA ALA A 42 6.59 -9.36 35.13
C ALA A 42 6.19 -9.99 33.78
N CYS A 43 6.87 -9.61 32.69
CA CYS A 43 6.65 -10.16 31.36
C CYS A 43 7.62 -11.30 30.98
N TRP A 44 8.48 -11.80 31.87
CA TRP A 44 9.59 -12.67 31.46
C TRP A 44 9.14 -13.97 30.77
N ASN A 45 8.13 -14.65 31.35
CA ASN A 45 7.68 -16.00 30.96
C ASN A 45 6.16 -16.12 30.80
N VAL A 46 5.45 -15.06 30.40
CA VAL A 46 3.97 -15.06 30.38
C VAL A 46 3.39 -16.20 29.52
N PHE A 47 4.01 -16.51 28.38
CA PHE A 47 3.57 -17.57 27.48
C PHE A 47 4.06 -18.98 27.85
N ASN A 48 5.07 -19.08 28.71
CA ASN A 48 5.53 -20.38 29.23
C ASN A 48 4.78 -20.78 30.52
N ASN A 49 4.00 -19.86 31.11
CA ASN A 49 3.20 -20.07 32.33
C ASN A 49 1.70 -20.29 32.03
N THR A 50 1.37 -20.82 30.84
CA THR A 50 0.00 -21.12 30.39
C THR A 50 -0.71 -22.16 31.24
N GLY A 51 0.00 -22.95 32.04
CA GLY A 51 -0.57 -23.91 33.01
C GLY A 51 -1.44 -23.27 34.10
N ASN A 52 -1.56 -21.94 34.17
CA ASN A 52 -2.54 -21.25 35.02
C ASN A 52 -3.86 -20.90 34.31
N LEU A 53 -3.95 -21.11 33.00
CA LEU A 53 -5.18 -20.92 32.22
C LEU A 53 -6.00 -22.21 32.27
N THR A 54 -7.12 -22.15 32.98
CA THR A 54 -8.04 -23.29 33.04
C THR A 54 -8.93 -23.34 31.81
N VAL A 55 -8.89 -24.46 31.08
CA VAL A 55 -9.77 -24.76 29.95
C VAL A 55 -10.65 -25.95 30.32
N ALA A 56 -11.97 -25.77 30.23
CA ALA A 56 -12.90 -26.87 30.47
C ALA A 56 -13.01 -27.77 29.24
N VAL A 57 -13.11 -29.08 29.46
CA VAL A 57 -13.33 -30.07 28.41
C VAL A 57 -14.54 -30.92 28.80
N ALA A 58 -15.55 -30.93 27.94
CA ALA A 58 -16.72 -31.79 28.05
C ALA A 58 -16.73 -32.78 26.89
N ASN A 59 -16.85 -34.07 27.20
CA ASN A 59 -17.01 -35.12 26.20
C ASN A 59 -18.44 -35.63 26.21
N SER A 60 -19.19 -35.31 25.15
CA SER A 60 -20.55 -35.80 24.94
C SER A 60 -20.57 -36.96 23.92
N ASP A 61 -19.43 -37.40 23.39
CA ASP A 61 -19.32 -38.44 22.36
C ASP A 61 -19.91 -39.79 22.82
N GLU A 62 -20.88 -40.32 22.04
CA GLU A 62 -21.52 -41.60 22.34
C GLU A 62 -20.70 -42.79 21.82
N GLY A 63 -19.64 -42.53 21.04
CA GLY A 63 -18.82 -43.53 20.39
C GLY A 63 -19.45 -44.06 19.09
N TYR A 64 -18.71 -44.92 18.40
CA TYR A 64 -19.13 -45.56 17.16
C TYR A 64 -18.96 -47.08 17.25
N GLN A 65 -19.89 -47.84 16.67
CA GLN A 65 -19.80 -49.29 16.52
C GLN A 65 -20.18 -49.63 15.09
N SER A 66 -19.26 -50.29 14.37
CA SER A 66 -19.48 -50.71 12.98
C SER A 66 -20.22 -52.04 12.92
N ASP A 67 -21.06 -52.21 11.89
CA ASP A 67 -21.71 -53.50 11.60
C ASP A 67 -20.73 -54.54 11.01
N LEU A 68 -19.60 -54.07 10.44
CA LEU A 68 -18.59 -54.91 9.79
C LEU A 68 -17.52 -55.43 10.77
N VAL A 69 -17.26 -54.69 11.85
CA VAL A 69 -16.30 -55.05 12.92
C VAL A 69 -16.93 -54.69 14.27
N PRO A 70 -17.28 -55.66 15.13
CA PRO A 70 -18.08 -55.43 16.34
C PRO A 70 -17.26 -54.85 17.50
N ILE A 71 -16.38 -53.89 17.22
CA ILE A 71 -15.57 -53.18 18.20
C ILE A 71 -16.17 -51.79 18.37
N ARG A 72 -16.59 -51.47 19.60
CA ARG A 72 -17.02 -50.12 19.95
C ARG A 72 -15.78 -49.24 20.14
N VAL A 73 -15.67 -48.19 19.36
CA VAL A 73 -14.58 -47.21 19.42
C VAL A 73 -15.14 -45.88 19.89
N ASN A 74 -14.53 -45.28 20.92
CA ASN A 74 -14.84 -43.92 21.36
C ASN A 74 -13.57 -43.07 21.25
N ILE A 75 -13.48 -42.31 20.17
CA ILE A 75 -12.37 -41.41 19.87
C ILE A 75 -12.41 -40.22 20.83
N GLY A 76 -13.59 -39.74 21.24
CA GLY A 76 -13.72 -38.68 22.25
C GLY A 76 -13.05 -39.03 23.59
N ASP A 77 -13.19 -40.27 24.07
CA ASP A 77 -12.55 -40.72 25.32
C ASP A 77 -11.02 -40.78 25.21
N GLN A 78 -10.50 -41.13 24.03
CA GLN A 78 -9.06 -41.13 23.76
C GLN A 78 -8.51 -39.69 23.70
N VAL A 79 -9.25 -38.76 23.08
CA VAL A 79 -8.91 -37.33 23.08
C VAL A 79 -8.88 -36.78 24.50
N VAL A 80 -9.89 -37.09 25.33
CA VAL A 80 -9.89 -36.71 26.77
C VAL A 80 -8.68 -37.27 27.49
N SER A 81 -8.31 -38.51 27.23
CA SER A 81 -7.15 -39.16 27.86
C SER A 81 -5.82 -38.52 27.44
N ALA A 82 -5.68 -38.16 26.16
CA ALA A 82 -4.52 -37.45 25.64
C ALA A 82 -4.41 -36.03 26.22
N LEU A 83 -5.53 -35.32 26.36
CA LEU A 83 -5.56 -34.01 27.01
C LEU A 83 -5.22 -34.10 28.51
N ARG A 84 -5.63 -35.16 29.21
CA ARG A 84 -5.20 -35.40 30.61
C ARG A 84 -3.69 -35.58 30.75
N ALA A 85 -3.04 -36.13 29.74
CA ALA A 85 -1.59 -36.34 29.73
C ALA A 85 -0.79 -35.07 29.34
N ASN A 86 -1.46 -34.04 28.79
CA ASN A 86 -0.84 -32.78 28.41
C ASN A 86 -0.77 -31.81 29.60
N ASP A 87 0.44 -31.36 29.94
CA ASP A 87 0.73 -30.46 31.07
C ASP A 87 0.93 -28.98 30.67
N GLN A 88 0.77 -28.65 29.39
CA GLN A 88 0.96 -27.29 28.87
C GLN A 88 -0.18 -26.33 29.25
N MET A 89 -1.38 -26.89 29.50
CA MET A 89 -2.56 -26.15 29.96
C MET A 89 -3.23 -26.87 31.13
N LYS A 90 -4.04 -26.13 31.90
CA LYS A 90 -4.80 -26.72 33.00
C LYS A 90 -6.18 -27.16 32.50
N TRP A 91 -6.28 -28.44 32.17
CA TRP A 91 -7.52 -29.05 31.72
C TRP A 91 -8.46 -29.38 32.90
N GLU A 92 -9.69 -28.87 32.85
CA GLU A 92 -10.75 -29.23 33.79
C GLU A 92 -11.80 -30.05 33.06
N PHE A 93 -12.00 -31.31 33.44
CA PHE A 93 -12.98 -32.18 32.78
C PHE A 93 -14.31 -32.12 33.52
N THR A 94 -15.36 -31.69 32.82
CA THR A 94 -16.68 -31.44 33.41
C THR A 94 -17.80 -31.77 32.41
N ASP A 95 -19.06 -31.58 32.79
CA ASP A 95 -20.19 -31.76 31.88
C ASP A 95 -20.35 -30.55 30.92
N GLU A 96 -21.09 -30.75 29.83
CA GLU A 96 -21.26 -29.74 28.77
C GLU A 96 -21.87 -28.44 29.32
N GLU A 97 -22.78 -28.52 30.29
CA GLU A 97 -23.45 -27.36 30.86
C GLU A 97 -22.51 -26.53 31.75
N ASP A 98 -21.77 -27.15 32.66
CA ASP A 98 -20.75 -26.48 33.50
C ASP A 98 -19.57 -25.99 32.65
N ALA A 99 -19.18 -26.70 31.59
CA ALA A 99 -18.13 -26.24 30.68
C ALA A 99 -18.55 -24.93 30.02
N ILE A 100 -19.75 -24.88 29.43
CA ILE A 100 -20.27 -23.70 28.73
C ILE A 100 -20.56 -22.56 29.73
N ASP A 101 -21.25 -22.81 30.84
CA ASP A 101 -21.56 -21.79 31.85
C ASP A 101 -20.29 -21.31 32.56
N GLY A 102 -19.35 -22.21 32.84
CA GLY A 102 -18.06 -21.89 33.40
C GLY A 102 -17.21 -21.01 32.48
N ALA A 103 -17.24 -21.26 31.17
CA ALA A 103 -16.63 -20.37 30.19
C ALA A 103 -17.36 -19.01 30.18
N LYS A 104 -18.69 -18.96 30.16
CA LYS A 104 -19.47 -17.71 30.17
C LYS A 104 -19.25 -16.87 31.44
N SER A 105 -19.28 -17.49 32.60
CA SER A 105 -19.09 -16.86 33.92
C SER A 105 -17.65 -16.42 34.17
N GLY A 106 -16.69 -16.99 33.42
CA GLY A 106 -15.26 -16.73 33.57
C GLY A 106 -14.58 -17.61 34.62
N LYS A 107 -15.27 -18.65 35.12
CA LYS A 107 -14.66 -19.76 35.87
C LYS A 107 -13.57 -20.45 35.03
N TYR A 108 -13.85 -20.67 33.75
CA TYR A 108 -12.92 -21.15 32.73
C TYR A 108 -12.61 -20.05 31.72
N TYR A 109 -11.40 -20.07 31.14
CA TYR A 109 -11.03 -19.12 30.07
C TYR A 109 -11.59 -19.53 28.71
N ALA A 110 -11.72 -20.85 28.51
CA ALA A 110 -12.36 -21.44 27.36
C ALA A 110 -13.01 -22.78 27.75
N ALA A 111 -13.89 -23.29 26.90
CA ALA A 111 -14.48 -24.62 26.99
C ALA A 111 -14.44 -25.32 25.63
N VAL A 112 -14.11 -26.60 25.66
CA VAL A 112 -14.04 -27.49 24.51
C VAL A 112 -15.12 -28.54 24.70
N VAL A 113 -16.05 -28.66 23.76
CA VAL A 113 -17.15 -29.62 23.80
C VAL A 113 -17.01 -30.57 22.61
N ILE A 114 -16.80 -31.85 22.90
CA ILE A 114 -16.77 -32.93 21.91
C ILE A 114 -18.21 -33.40 21.69
N PRO A 115 -18.81 -33.22 20.50
CA PRO A 115 -20.21 -33.53 20.24
C PRO A 115 -20.52 -35.04 20.29
N LYS A 116 -21.80 -35.38 20.45
CA LYS A 116 -22.29 -36.76 20.49
C LYS A 116 -21.96 -37.61 19.28
N SER A 117 -21.89 -37.00 18.10
CA SER A 117 -21.62 -37.68 16.83
C SER A 117 -20.13 -37.79 16.52
N PHE A 118 -19.24 -37.27 17.36
CA PHE A 118 -17.84 -37.07 17.03
C PHE A 118 -17.14 -38.36 16.55
N SER A 119 -17.21 -39.47 17.29
CA SER A 119 -16.64 -40.75 16.84
C SER A 119 -17.29 -41.29 15.57
N ARG A 120 -18.60 -41.06 15.38
CA ARG A 120 -19.33 -41.53 14.20
C ARG A 120 -18.88 -40.78 12.95
N ASP A 121 -18.76 -39.46 13.05
CA ASP A 121 -18.36 -38.59 11.95
C ASP A 121 -16.90 -38.87 11.56
N MET A 122 -16.00 -39.04 12.54
CA MET A 122 -14.62 -39.45 12.30
C MET A 122 -14.50 -40.80 11.59
N MET A 123 -15.45 -41.72 11.81
CA MET A 123 -15.47 -43.04 11.19
C MET A 123 -16.15 -43.04 9.81
N THR A 124 -16.67 -41.92 9.29
CA THR A 124 -17.29 -41.89 7.95
C THR A 124 -16.28 -41.96 6.80
N PHE A 125 -14.97 -41.90 7.05
CA PHE A 125 -13.92 -41.87 6.02
C PHE A 125 -13.91 -43.09 5.07
N TYR A 126 -14.47 -44.24 5.47
CA TYR A 126 -14.60 -45.42 4.61
C TYR A 126 -15.95 -45.53 3.90
N THR A 127 -16.87 -44.61 4.18
CA THR A 127 -18.17 -44.52 3.50
C THR A 127 -18.05 -43.53 2.33
N GLY A 128 -18.78 -43.76 1.24
CA GLY A 128 -18.71 -42.91 0.04
C GLY A 128 -19.20 -41.45 0.22
N ASP A 129 -19.60 -41.08 1.43
CA ASP A 129 -20.13 -39.76 1.80
C ASP A 129 -19.41 -39.29 3.08
N ALA A 130 -18.18 -38.81 2.92
CA ALA A 130 -17.31 -38.44 4.04
C ALA A 130 -17.82 -37.18 4.77
N GLN A 131 -18.11 -37.31 6.07
CA GLN A 131 -18.51 -36.23 6.96
C GLN A 131 -17.30 -35.73 7.76
N HIS A 132 -17.24 -34.43 8.02
CA HIS A 132 -16.17 -33.83 8.83
C HIS A 132 -16.58 -33.80 10.30
N ALA A 133 -15.83 -34.48 11.17
CA ALA A 133 -16.04 -34.34 12.61
C ALA A 133 -15.63 -32.93 13.07
N SER A 134 -16.41 -32.36 13.99
CA SER A 134 -16.14 -31.03 14.54
C SER A 134 -16.10 -31.07 16.05
N ILE A 135 -15.26 -30.22 16.64
CA ILE A 135 -15.21 -29.96 18.09
C ILE A 135 -15.70 -28.53 18.29
N VAL A 136 -16.59 -28.31 19.25
CA VAL A 136 -17.14 -26.98 19.51
C VAL A 136 -16.29 -26.30 20.58
N TYR A 137 -15.83 -25.09 20.28
CA TYR A 137 -14.93 -24.35 21.14
C TYR A 137 -15.55 -23.00 21.54
N TYR A 138 -15.59 -22.75 22.85
CA TYR A 138 -16.15 -21.54 23.45
C TYR A 138 -15.04 -20.77 24.15
N THR A 139 -14.85 -19.50 23.82
CA THR A 139 -13.86 -18.62 24.45
C THR A 139 -14.52 -17.51 25.24
N ASN A 140 -13.93 -17.16 26.38
CA ASN A 140 -14.34 -15.97 27.14
C ASN A 140 -13.45 -14.78 26.79
N GLU A 141 -13.81 -14.07 25.72
CA GLU A 141 -13.09 -12.86 25.30
C GLU A 141 -13.22 -11.69 26.28
N LYS A 142 -14.26 -11.70 27.13
CA LYS A 142 -14.51 -10.63 28.12
C LYS A 142 -13.48 -10.63 29.25
N LYS A 143 -12.97 -11.81 29.66
CA LYS A 143 -12.09 -11.92 30.84
C LYS A 143 -10.73 -11.25 30.63
N ASN A 144 -10.17 -11.34 29.43
CA ASN A 144 -8.91 -10.71 29.06
C ASN A 144 -8.72 -10.73 27.53
N ALA A 145 -8.23 -9.64 26.93
CA ALA A 145 -8.08 -9.53 25.48
C ALA A 145 -6.98 -10.43 24.87
N ILE A 146 -6.00 -10.86 25.67
CA ILE A 146 -4.89 -11.73 25.23
C ILE A 146 -5.25 -13.20 25.42
N ALA A 147 -6.08 -13.52 26.43
CA ALA A 147 -6.39 -14.90 26.77
C ALA A 147 -6.99 -15.70 25.61
N PRO A 148 -7.98 -15.20 24.82
CA PRO A 148 -8.48 -15.90 23.63
C PRO A 148 -7.36 -16.30 22.68
N LYS A 149 -6.42 -15.40 22.38
CA LYS A 149 -5.30 -15.68 21.46
C LYS A 149 -4.36 -16.77 21.97
N VAL A 150 -4.19 -16.87 23.29
CA VAL A 150 -3.40 -17.94 23.90
C VAL A 150 -4.19 -19.25 23.95
N THR A 151 -5.48 -19.20 24.26
CA THR A 151 -6.34 -20.39 24.31
C THR A 151 -6.64 -20.94 22.91
N ASP A 152 -6.70 -20.09 21.88
CA ASP A 152 -6.85 -20.48 20.46
C ASP A 152 -5.65 -21.32 19.99
N GLN A 153 -4.42 -20.94 20.37
CA GLN A 153 -3.25 -21.80 20.15
C GLN A 153 -3.37 -23.15 20.87
N GLY A 154 -4.03 -23.18 22.02
CA GLY A 154 -4.40 -24.42 22.71
C GLY A 154 -5.42 -25.26 21.93
N ALA A 155 -6.40 -24.63 21.29
CA ALA A 155 -7.36 -25.30 20.43
C ALA A 155 -6.68 -25.92 19.18
N ASP A 156 -5.70 -25.24 18.60
CA ASP A 156 -4.88 -25.79 17.51
C ASP A 156 -4.08 -27.03 17.95
N GLN A 157 -3.57 -27.03 19.19
CA GLN A 157 -2.92 -28.20 19.77
C GLN A 157 -3.90 -29.35 20.03
N ILE A 158 -5.12 -29.05 20.51
CA ILE A 158 -6.19 -30.05 20.65
C ILE A 158 -6.50 -30.69 19.29
N SER A 159 -6.65 -29.88 18.24
CA SER A 159 -6.85 -30.38 16.87
C SER A 159 -5.70 -31.27 16.40
N THR A 160 -4.46 -30.86 16.66
CA THR A 160 -3.26 -31.67 16.36
C THR A 160 -3.25 -32.99 17.12
N GLN A 161 -3.61 -32.96 18.41
CA GLN A 161 -3.67 -34.16 19.26
C GLN A 161 -4.81 -35.09 18.84
N VAL A 162 -5.96 -34.55 18.44
CA VAL A 162 -7.09 -35.30 17.88
C VAL A 162 -6.67 -36.01 16.60
N ASN A 163 -6.00 -35.31 15.68
CA ASN A 163 -5.49 -35.90 14.45
C ASN A 163 -4.46 -37.00 14.72
N ARG A 164 -3.59 -36.81 15.72
CA ARG A 164 -2.65 -37.84 16.17
C ARG A 164 -3.34 -39.06 16.76
N VAL A 165 -4.30 -38.87 17.67
CA VAL A 165 -5.10 -39.96 18.26
C VAL A 165 -5.90 -40.69 17.20
N PHE A 166 -6.43 -39.98 16.20
CA PHE A 166 -7.07 -40.59 15.04
C PHE A 166 -6.10 -41.43 14.21
N ALA A 167 -4.89 -40.93 13.92
CA ALA A 167 -3.86 -41.68 13.22
C ALA A 167 -3.37 -42.91 14.01
N GLU A 168 -3.23 -42.78 15.33
CA GLU A 168 -2.90 -43.88 16.25
C GLU A 168 -4.04 -44.92 16.28
N THR A 169 -5.30 -44.51 16.37
CA THR A 169 -6.46 -45.41 16.34
C THR A 169 -6.68 -46.07 14.99
N LEU A 170 -6.41 -45.38 13.88
CA LEU A 170 -6.38 -45.96 12.55
C LEU A 170 -5.28 -47.01 12.45
N SER A 171 -4.10 -46.72 13.02
CA SER A 171 -2.97 -47.64 13.08
C SER A 171 -3.27 -48.83 13.98
N GLU A 172 -3.88 -48.66 15.15
CA GLU A 172 -4.30 -49.73 16.06
C GLU A 172 -5.44 -50.57 15.49
N ALA A 173 -6.39 -49.98 14.75
CA ALA A 173 -7.42 -50.72 14.04
C ALA A 173 -6.83 -51.52 12.86
N ALA A 174 -5.90 -50.94 12.11
CA ALA A 174 -5.15 -51.63 11.05
C ALA A 174 -4.25 -52.73 11.62
N LEU A 175 -3.60 -52.48 12.76
CA LEU A 175 -2.78 -53.45 13.51
C LEU A 175 -3.65 -54.49 14.22
N GLY A 176 -4.88 -54.17 14.62
CA GLY A 176 -5.87 -55.08 15.20
C GLY A 176 -6.38 -56.07 14.16
N ILE A 177 -6.60 -55.60 12.93
CA ILE A 177 -6.80 -56.43 11.73
C ILE A 177 -5.54 -57.28 11.46
N SER A 178 -4.35 -56.72 11.61
CA SER A 178 -3.06 -57.44 11.48
C SER A 178 -2.82 -58.47 12.60
N SER A 179 -3.27 -58.21 13.83
CA SER A 179 -3.18 -59.12 14.99
C SER A 179 -4.23 -60.23 14.90
N SER A 180 -5.42 -59.92 14.37
CA SER A 180 -6.45 -60.91 14.01
C SER A 180 -6.00 -61.79 12.82
N LEU A 181 -5.14 -61.25 11.95
CA LEU A 181 -4.38 -62.00 10.95
C LEU A 181 -3.25 -62.84 11.58
N MET A 182 -2.62 -62.36 12.65
CA MET A 182 -1.56 -63.06 13.41
C MET A 182 -2.11 -64.22 14.25
N ASP A 183 -3.30 -64.09 14.83
CA ASP A 183 -4.04 -65.21 15.44
C ASP A 183 -4.50 -66.24 14.39
N TYR A 184 -4.67 -65.82 13.13
CA TYR A 184 -4.87 -66.73 11.99
C TYR A 184 -3.55 -67.39 11.51
N LEU A 185 -2.39 -66.77 11.77
CA LEU A 185 -1.04 -67.26 11.43
C LEU A 185 -0.54 -68.39 12.37
N ASP A 186 -1.22 -68.65 13.49
CA ASP A 186 -0.93 -69.79 14.38
C ASP A 186 -1.63 -71.10 13.92
N SER A 187 -2.40 -71.04 12.83
CA SER A 187 -2.99 -72.21 12.17
C SER A 187 -2.09 -72.69 11.02
N ALA A 188 -2.17 -73.98 10.68
CA ALA A 188 -1.21 -74.75 9.86
C ALA A 188 -1.01 -74.31 8.37
N ASP A 189 -1.34 -73.06 8.01
CA ASP A 189 -1.28 -72.51 6.65
C ASP A 189 -0.62 -71.10 6.61
N ALA A 190 0.39 -70.85 7.45
CA ALA A 190 1.10 -69.56 7.55
C ALA A 190 1.73 -69.10 6.22
N SER A 191 2.17 -70.03 5.38
CA SER A 191 2.69 -69.73 4.04
C SER A 191 1.61 -69.18 3.09
N GLY A 192 0.37 -69.68 3.18
CA GLY A 192 -0.74 -69.20 2.34
C GLY A 192 -1.21 -67.78 2.70
N ALA A 193 -1.12 -67.40 3.97
CA ALA A 193 -1.47 -66.05 4.44
C ALA A 193 -0.42 -65.00 4.07
N ILE A 194 0.87 -65.33 4.16
CA ILE A 194 1.96 -64.42 3.77
C ILE A 194 2.00 -64.25 2.24
N ALA A 195 1.69 -65.30 1.47
CA ALA A 195 1.51 -65.18 0.03
C ALA A 195 0.39 -64.18 -0.33
N LYS A 196 -0.78 -64.28 0.34
CA LYS A 196 -1.90 -63.33 0.15
C LYS A 196 -1.55 -61.90 0.56
N LEU A 197 -0.71 -61.72 1.58
CA LEU A 197 -0.20 -60.41 1.98
C LEU A 197 0.74 -59.83 0.93
N GLY A 198 1.69 -60.64 0.42
CA GLY A 198 2.55 -60.28 -0.70
C GLY A 198 1.74 -59.87 -1.93
N ASP A 199 0.73 -60.65 -2.31
CA ASP A 199 -0.19 -60.34 -3.41
C ASP A 199 -0.95 -59.03 -3.15
N ARG A 200 -1.39 -58.80 -1.91
CA ARG A 200 -2.12 -57.57 -1.55
C ARG A 200 -1.21 -56.33 -1.59
N VAL A 201 0.01 -56.42 -1.06
CA VAL A 201 1.01 -55.33 -1.14
C VAL A 201 1.35 -55.03 -2.60
N GLY A 202 1.51 -56.06 -3.44
CA GLY A 202 1.71 -55.92 -4.87
C GLY A 202 0.53 -55.21 -5.55
N SER A 203 -0.70 -55.60 -5.22
CA SER A 203 -1.91 -54.95 -5.75
C SER A 203 -2.05 -53.47 -5.34
N VAL A 204 -1.59 -53.11 -4.14
CA VAL A 204 -1.58 -51.71 -3.68
C VAL A 204 -0.50 -50.92 -4.43
N GLY A 205 0.70 -51.50 -4.64
CA GLY A 205 1.75 -50.89 -5.45
C GLY A 205 1.31 -50.64 -6.91
N GLU A 206 0.60 -51.60 -7.51
CA GLU A 206 -0.01 -51.45 -8.84
C GLU A 206 -1.08 -50.36 -8.87
N GLN A 207 -1.94 -50.28 -7.86
CA GLN A 207 -2.97 -49.23 -7.75
C GLN A 207 -2.35 -47.84 -7.56
N MET A 208 -1.26 -47.72 -6.81
CA MET A 208 -0.54 -46.45 -6.65
C MET A 208 0.13 -46.01 -7.96
N THR A 209 0.68 -46.95 -8.73
CA THR A 209 1.23 -46.69 -10.07
C THR A 209 0.14 -46.27 -11.07
N GLN A 210 -1.06 -46.84 -10.96
CA GLN A 210 -2.20 -46.40 -11.78
C GLN A 210 -2.70 -45.01 -11.37
N ALA A 211 -2.72 -44.71 -10.08
CA ALA A 211 -3.09 -43.40 -9.55
C ALA A 211 -2.10 -42.30 -9.98
N SER A 212 -0.79 -42.58 -9.99
CA SER A 212 0.21 -41.62 -10.51
C SER A 212 -0.01 -41.31 -11.98
N GLN A 213 -0.37 -42.31 -12.80
CA GLN A 213 -0.66 -42.09 -14.21
C GLN A 213 -1.93 -41.25 -14.45
N VAL A 214 -2.93 -41.38 -13.58
CA VAL A 214 -4.09 -40.47 -13.55
C VAL A 214 -3.67 -39.05 -13.19
N LEU A 215 -2.82 -38.87 -12.17
CA LEU A 215 -2.30 -37.55 -11.80
C LEU A 215 -1.47 -36.90 -12.92
N ARG A 216 -0.64 -37.66 -13.63
CA ARG A 216 0.08 -37.16 -14.83
C ARG A 216 -0.87 -36.74 -15.95
N THR A 217 -2.00 -37.45 -16.11
CA THR A 217 -3.03 -37.06 -17.07
C THR A 217 -3.69 -35.74 -16.67
N TYR A 218 -3.98 -35.53 -15.38
CA TYR A 218 -4.47 -34.25 -14.87
C TYR A 218 -3.43 -33.13 -15.00
N SER A 219 -2.15 -33.41 -14.78
CA SER A 219 -1.04 -32.46 -15.01
C SER A 219 -0.98 -32.02 -16.48
N GLN A 220 -1.08 -32.95 -17.43
CA GLN A 220 -1.10 -32.62 -18.87
C GLN A 220 -2.30 -31.76 -19.27
N VAL A 221 -3.48 -32.03 -18.71
CA VAL A 221 -4.68 -31.19 -18.91
C VAL A 221 -4.47 -29.80 -18.31
N MET A 222 -3.84 -29.71 -17.13
CA MET A 222 -3.52 -28.45 -16.47
C MET A 222 -2.51 -27.63 -17.28
N GLY A 223 -1.46 -28.25 -17.82
CA GLY A 223 -0.50 -27.58 -18.71
C GLY A 223 -1.12 -27.10 -20.03
N THR A 224 -2.09 -27.84 -20.56
CA THR A 224 -2.86 -27.40 -21.75
C THR A 224 -3.76 -26.20 -21.43
N ALA A 225 -4.35 -26.17 -20.22
CA ALA A 225 -5.10 -25.01 -19.74
C ALA A 225 -4.19 -23.80 -19.47
N GLY A 226 -2.97 -24.01 -19.00
CA GLY A 226 -1.94 -22.98 -18.84
C GLY A 226 -1.56 -22.33 -20.17
N ALA A 227 -1.27 -23.13 -21.20
CA ALA A 227 -1.00 -22.63 -22.55
C ALA A 227 -2.19 -21.83 -23.14
N LEU A 228 -3.43 -22.25 -22.88
CA LEU A 228 -4.62 -21.52 -23.33
C LEU A 228 -4.78 -20.15 -22.62
N VAL A 229 -4.37 -20.07 -21.35
CA VAL A 229 -4.35 -18.83 -20.57
C VAL A 229 -3.25 -17.89 -21.08
N GLU A 230 -2.07 -18.44 -21.43
CA GLU A 230 -0.96 -17.70 -22.06
C GLU A 230 -1.33 -17.16 -23.46
N ASP A 231 -1.89 -18.01 -24.33
CA ASP A 231 -2.39 -17.63 -25.67
C ASP A 231 -3.47 -16.54 -25.60
N SER A 232 -4.33 -16.61 -24.57
CA SER A 232 -5.34 -15.57 -24.30
C SER A 232 -4.68 -14.26 -23.85
N GLY A 233 -3.61 -14.34 -23.06
CA GLY A 233 -2.77 -13.19 -22.68
C GLY A 233 -2.11 -12.53 -23.88
N ASP A 234 -1.58 -13.31 -24.82
CA ASP A 234 -0.99 -12.81 -26.07
C ASP A 234 -2.02 -12.14 -26.99
N LEU A 235 -3.24 -12.70 -27.09
CA LEU A 235 -4.34 -12.06 -27.82
C LEU A 235 -4.75 -10.72 -27.20
N ILE A 236 -4.74 -10.62 -25.86
CA ILE A 236 -5.00 -9.37 -25.14
C ILE A 236 -3.86 -8.37 -25.35
N ALA A 237 -2.61 -8.82 -25.40
CA ALA A 237 -1.45 -7.98 -25.71
C ALA A 237 -1.50 -7.45 -27.16
N GLN A 238 -1.90 -8.27 -28.12
CA GLN A 238 -2.11 -7.85 -29.52
C GLN A 238 -3.29 -6.86 -29.66
N ALA A 239 -4.37 -7.07 -28.89
CA ALA A 239 -5.48 -6.12 -28.83
C ALA A 239 -5.04 -4.78 -28.21
N ARG A 240 -4.16 -4.79 -27.21
CA ARG A 240 -3.54 -3.58 -26.63
C ARG A 240 -2.62 -2.85 -27.58
N ALA A 241 -1.78 -3.56 -28.33
CA ALA A 241 -0.94 -2.94 -29.35
C ALA A 241 -1.80 -2.23 -30.39
N SER A 242 -2.85 -2.91 -30.88
CA SER A 242 -3.81 -2.33 -31.84
C SER A 242 -4.60 -1.15 -31.23
N ALA A 243 -4.94 -1.21 -29.94
CA ALA A 243 -5.60 -0.11 -29.24
C ALA A 243 -4.67 1.10 -29.01
N GLY A 244 -3.39 0.84 -28.76
CA GLY A 244 -2.35 1.86 -28.63
C GLY A 244 -2.09 2.58 -29.94
N ASP A 245 -2.07 1.85 -31.05
CA ASP A 245 -1.97 2.41 -32.40
C ASP A 245 -3.19 3.30 -32.71
N VAL A 246 -4.40 2.81 -32.43
CA VAL A 246 -5.65 3.59 -32.59
C VAL A 246 -5.67 4.83 -31.69
N ALA A 247 -5.15 4.74 -30.46
CA ALA A 247 -5.08 5.88 -29.54
C ALA A 247 -4.04 6.92 -29.99
N SER A 248 -2.91 6.49 -30.56
CA SER A 248 -1.89 7.38 -31.14
C SER A 248 -2.44 8.08 -32.38
N GLU A 249 -3.04 7.32 -33.30
CA GLU A 249 -3.68 7.87 -34.50
C GLU A 249 -4.85 8.81 -34.16
N ALA A 250 -5.63 8.49 -33.13
CA ALA A 250 -6.69 9.38 -32.63
C ALA A 250 -6.13 10.67 -31.99
N GLY A 251 -4.98 10.58 -31.31
CA GLY A 251 -4.26 11.73 -30.76
C GLY A 251 -3.70 12.64 -31.85
N GLU A 252 -3.10 12.07 -32.89
CA GLU A 252 -2.65 12.80 -34.07
C GLU A 252 -3.83 13.42 -34.83
N ALA A 253 -4.95 12.70 -34.96
CA ALA A 253 -6.18 13.21 -35.54
C ALA A 253 -6.79 14.34 -34.70
N LYS A 254 -6.63 14.32 -33.37
CA LYS A 254 -7.08 15.38 -32.46
C LYS A 254 -6.28 16.67 -32.65
N ASP A 255 -4.96 16.54 -32.72
CA ASP A 255 -4.06 17.68 -32.92
C ASP A 255 -4.23 18.26 -34.32
N ALA A 256 -4.42 17.41 -35.33
CA ALA A 256 -4.78 17.82 -36.68
C ALA A 256 -6.15 18.52 -36.72
N ALA A 257 -7.17 17.96 -36.04
CA ALA A 257 -8.50 18.57 -35.92
C ALA A 257 -8.44 19.93 -35.22
N GLY A 258 -7.73 20.04 -34.09
CA GLY A 258 -7.54 21.31 -33.38
C GLY A 258 -6.81 22.36 -34.21
N THR A 259 -5.83 21.94 -35.01
CA THR A 259 -5.11 22.81 -35.96
C THR A 259 -6.02 23.26 -37.10
N VAL A 260 -6.84 22.37 -37.65
CA VAL A 260 -7.83 22.67 -38.69
C VAL A 260 -8.91 23.61 -38.17
N THR A 261 -9.42 23.40 -36.95
CA THR A 261 -10.40 24.27 -36.29
C THR A 261 -9.83 25.67 -36.05
N GLY A 262 -8.60 25.77 -35.54
CA GLY A 262 -7.92 27.06 -35.34
C GLY A 262 -7.68 27.80 -36.66
N ALA A 263 -7.20 27.09 -37.68
CA ALA A 263 -6.99 27.66 -39.01
C ALA A 263 -8.30 28.09 -39.68
N LEU A 264 -9.39 27.34 -39.48
CA LEU A 264 -10.72 27.69 -39.97
C LEU A 264 -11.27 28.95 -39.28
N ASP A 265 -11.11 29.09 -37.98
CA ASP A 265 -11.59 30.28 -37.24
C ASP A 265 -10.79 31.54 -37.64
N ASP A 266 -9.46 31.41 -37.78
CA ASP A 266 -8.58 32.47 -38.27
C ASP A 266 -8.93 32.89 -39.71
N ALA A 267 -9.10 31.91 -40.61
CA ALA A 267 -9.53 32.17 -41.98
C ALA A 267 -10.92 32.81 -42.04
N THR A 268 -11.82 32.38 -41.16
CA THR A 268 -13.19 32.89 -41.08
C THR A 268 -13.22 34.35 -40.61
N GLY A 269 -12.38 34.68 -39.63
CA GLY A 269 -12.18 36.04 -39.13
C GLY A 269 -11.50 36.96 -40.15
N ALA A 270 -10.50 36.44 -40.87
CA ALA A 270 -9.82 37.18 -41.93
C ALA A 270 -10.76 37.51 -43.10
N LEU A 271 -11.60 36.55 -43.52
CA LEU A 271 -12.58 36.75 -44.60
C LEU A 271 -13.66 37.77 -44.22
N SER A 272 -14.22 37.68 -43.00
CA SER A 272 -15.16 38.69 -42.50
C SER A 272 -14.55 40.09 -42.50
N SER A 273 -13.29 40.21 -42.04
CA SER A 273 -12.56 41.48 -42.00
C SER A 273 -12.28 42.04 -43.40
N ALA A 274 -11.99 41.17 -44.37
CA ALA A 274 -11.77 41.55 -45.76
C ALA A 274 -13.06 42.09 -46.41
N ILE A 275 -14.20 41.43 -46.19
CA ILE A 275 -15.49 41.88 -46.73
C ILE A 275 -15.90 43.24 -46.12
N GLU A 276 -15.65 43.45 -44.82
CA GLU A 276 -15.90 44.74 -44.15
C GLU A 276 -15.02 45.86 -44.69
N GLN A 277 -13.73 45.60 -44.91
CA GLN A 277 -12.81 46.57 -45.50
C GLN A 277 -13.17 46.91 -46.95
N SER A 278 -13.55 45.92 -47.77
CA SER A 278 -13.99 46.15 -49.14
C SER A 278 -15.31 46.95 -49.20
N SER A 279 -16.25 46.71 -48.27
CA SER A 279 -17.48 47.50 -48.16
C SER A 279 -17.21 48.97 -47.83
N ALA A 280 -16.29 49.23 -46.88
CA ALA A 280 -15.86 50.60 -46.56
C ALA A 280 -15.13 51.29 -47.73
N GLY A 281 -14.38 50.53 -48.53
CA GLY A 281 -13.69 51.01 -49.73
C GLY A 281 -14.64 51.57 -50.78
N TYR A 282 -15.81 50.97 -51.01
CA TYR A 282 -16.80 51.49 -51.96
C TYR A 282 -17.43 52.81 -51.53
N GLY A 283 -17.61 53.04 -50.22
CA GLY A 283 -18.00 54.34 -49.69
C GLY A 283 -16.95 55.42 -50.01
N ALA A 284 -15.67 55.09 -49.83
CA ALA A 284 -14.56 55.99 -50.17
C ALA A 284 -14.42 56.25 -51.68
N VAL A 285 -14.82 55.30 -52.55
CA VAL A 285 -14.89 55.51 -54.00
C VAL A 285 -15.91 56.60 -54.34
N ALA A 286 -17.10 56.58 -53.73
CA ALA A 286 -18.10 57.62 -53.95
C ALA A 286 -17.60 59.01 -53.54
N ASP A 287 -16.90 59.12 -52.40
CA ASP A 287 -16.30 60.37 -51.94
C ASP A 287 -15.15 60.85 -52.84
N SER A 288 -14.30 59.93 -53.31
CA SER A 288 -13.20 60.24 -54.23
C SER A 288 -13.70 60.69 -55.61
N VAL A 289 -14.83 60.13 -56.06
CA VAL A 289 -15.51 60.55 -57.28
C VAL A 289 -16.09 61.95 -57.10
N ASP A 290 -16.66 62.26 -55.94
CA ASP A 290 -17.11 63.62 -55.68
C ASP A 290 -15.94 64.62 -55.77
N ALA A 291 -14.83 64.35 -55.08
CA ALA A 291 -13.64 65.22 -55.09
C ALA A 291 -13.02 65.40 -56.49
N ALA A 292 -12.95 64.34 -57.30
CA ALA A 292 -12.40 64.39 -58.65
C ALA A 292 -13.25 65.27 -59.59
N PHE A 293 -14.58 65.14 -59.52
CA PHE A 293 -15.51 65.91 -60.33
C PHE A 293 -15.60 67.38 -59.90
N ASP A 294 -15.48 67.68 -58.61
CA ASP A 294 -15.46 69.07 -58.10
C ASP A 294 -14.18 69.82 -58.53
N SER A 295 -13.09 69.08 -58.76
CA SER A 295 -11.77 69.63 -59.16
C SER A 295 -11.55 69.65 -60.68
N ALA A 296 -12.42 68.99 -61.46
CA ALA A 296 -12.26 68.72 -62.89
C ALA A 296 -12.12 69.98 -63.76
N GLY A 297 -12.71 71.11 -63.37
CA GLY A 297 -12.65 72.36 -64.13
C GLY A 297 -11.28 73.08 -64.10
N ALA A 298 -10.42 72.76 -63.12
CA ALA A 298 -9.09 73.37 -62.95
C ALA A 298 -7.93 72.40 -63.21
N LEU A 299 -8.14 71.09 -63.01
CA LEU A 299 -7.12 70.03 -63.08
C LEU A 299 -7.69 68.75 -63.71
N ALA A 300 -8.21 68.85 -64.94
CA ALA A 300 -8.92 67.76 -65.62
C ALA A 300 -8.09 66.46 -65.74
N SER A 301 -6.79 66.55 -66.07
CA SER A 301 -5.90 65.38 -66.19
C SER A 301 -5.71 64.68 -64.84
N ASP A 302 -5.45 65.43 -63.77
CA ASP A 302 -5.22 64.86 -62.44
C ASP A 302 -6.49 64.19 -61.89
N SER A 303 -7.67 64.79 -62.15
CA SER A 303 -8.97 64.20 -61.81
C SER A 303 -9.23 62.90 -62.58
N ALA A 304 -8.88 62.84 -63.86
CA ALA A 304 -9.03 61.64 -64.68
C ALA A 304 -8.07 60.53 -64.22
N ASP A 305 -6.81 60.88 -63.91
CA ASP A 305 -5.83 59.94 -63.37
C ASP A 305 -6.26 59.36 -62.01
N GLN A 306 -6.86 60.19 -61.15
CA GLN A 306 -7.43 59.72 -59.88
C GLN A 306 -8.56 58.70 -60.10
N LEU A 307 -9.48 58.96 -61.05
CA LEU A 307 -10.56 58.00 -61.36
C LEU A 307 -10.03 56.69 -61.95
N ARG A 308 -9.02 56.76 -62.84
CA ARG A 308 -8.35 55.56 -63.38
C ARG A 308 -7.60 54.77 -62.30
N SER A 309 -6.99 55.45 -61.33
CA SER A 309 -6.38 54.80 -60.17
C SER A 309 -7.42 54.04 -59.34
N GLN A 310 -8.61 54.63 -59.14
CA GLN A 310 -9.71 53.93 -58.46
C GLN A 310 -10.23 52.74 -59.28
N ALA A 311 -10.32 52.87 -60.60
CA ALA A 311 -10.69 51.76 -61.49
C ALA A 311 -9.66 50.61 -61.40
N SER A 312 -8.36 50.91 -61.41
CA SER A 312 -7.30 49.91 -61.25
C SER A 312 -7.31 49.23 -59.87
N ALA A 313 -7.69 49.97 -58.82
CA ALA A 313 -7.86 49.39 -57.48
C ALA A 313 -9.05 48.42 -57.45
N ILE A 314 -10.16 48.75 -58.13
CA ILE A 314 -11.31 47.86 -58.28
C ILE A 314 -10.96 46.63 -59.11
N ASP A 315 -10.16 46.75 -60.18
CA ASP A 315 -9.65 45.60 -60.93
C ASP A 315 -8.88 44.61 -60.05
N SER A 316 -8.07 45.13 -59.14
CA SER A 316 -7.33 44.30 -58.18
C SER A 316 -8.28 43.61 -57.19
N GLN A 317 -9.38 44.24 -56.81
CA GLN A 317 -10.43 43.64 -55.98
C GLN A 317 -11.20 42.54 -56.72
N ILE A 318 -11.53 42.76 -57.99
CA ILE A 318 -12.19 41.77 -58.85
C ILE A 318 -11.36 40.48 -58.90
N ALA A 319 -10.04 40.58 -59.11
CA ALA A 319 -9.15 39.43 -59.13
C ALA A 319 -9.16 38.66 -57.79
N ASN A 320 -9.13 39.37 -56.66
CA ASN A 320 -9.19 38.74 -55.33
C ASN A 320 -10.52 37.99 -55.10
N TYR A 321 -11.64 38.53 -55.60
CA TYR A 321 -12.95 37.89 -55.47
C TYR A 321 -13.08 36.65 -56.36
N GLN A 322 -12.46 36.67 -57.55
CA GLN A 322 -12.40 35.51 -58.45
C GLN A 322 -11.56 34.37 -57.82
N ASP A 323 -10.43 34.71 -57.23
CA ASP A 323 -9.59 33.74 -56.51
C ASP A 323 -10.33 33.15 -55.30
N LEU A 324 -11.06 33.97 -54.55
CA LEU A 324 -11.89 33.50 -53.43
C LEU A 324 -12.99 32.55 -53.90
N ALA A 325 -13.71 32.88 -54.98
CA ALA A 325 -14.74 32.01 -55.54
C ALA A 325 -14.16 30.66 -55.99
N ALA A 326 -12.98 30.65 -56.61
CA ALA A 326 -12.29 29.41 -57.01
C ALA A 326 -11.84 28.56 -55.82
N GLN A 327 -11.40 29.19 -54.73
CA GLN A 327 -11.05 28.50 -53.49
C GLN A 327 -12.30 27.89 -52.83
N LEU A 328 -13.43 28.60 -52.82
CA LEU A 328 -14.69 28.07 -52.29
C LEU A 328 -15.21 26.88 -53.11
N GLU A 329 -15.06 26.87 -54.43
CA GLU A 329 -15.37 25.69 -55.27
C GLU A 329 -14.49 24.48 -54.91
N THR A 330 -13.22 24.71 -54.59
CA THR A 330 -12.30 23.65 -54.16
C THR A 330 -12.72 23.08 -52.80
N ILE A 331 -13.16 23.93 -51.87
CA ILE A 331 -13.66 23.52 -50.55
C ILE A 331 -14.99 22.75 -50.69
N LYS A 332 -15.91 23.23 -51.54
CA LYS A 332 -17.20 22.60 -51.83
C LYS A 332 -17.05 21.12 -52.23
N ALA A 333 -16.07 20.80 -53.07
CA ALA A 333 -15.82 19.44 -53.55
C ALA A 333 -15.48 18.43 -52.42
N ASN A 334 -15.09 18.93 -51.24
CA ASN A 334 -14.70 18.12 -50.09
C ASN A 334 -15.74 18.15 -48.95
N LEU A 335 -16.89 18.81 -49.15
CA LEU A 335 -17.96 18.90 -48.16
C LEU A 335 -19.08 17.87 -48.41
N PRO A 336 -19.78 17.40 -47.35
CA PRO A 336 -20.98 16.58 -47.47
C PRO A 336 -22.04 17.24 -48.37
N GLU A 337 -22.82 16.43 -49.11
CA GLU A 337 -23.83 16.94 -50.06
C GLU A 337 -24.84 17.91 -49.41
N GLU A 338 -25.13 17.73 -48.12
CA GLU A 338 -26.08 18.57 -47.37
C GLU A 338 -25.56 20.02 -47.17
N ASP A 339 -24.25 20.24 -47.14
CA ASP A 339 -23.61 21.54 -46.86
C ASP A 339 -23.17 22.30 -48.12
N GLN A 340 -23.10 21.61 -49.27
CA GLN A 340 -22.67 22.21 -50.53
C GLN A 340 -23.59 23.36 -50.99
N ALA A 341 -24.88 23.29 -50.65
CA ALA A 341 -25.87 24.31 -51.02
C ALA A 341 -25.58 25.69 -50.38
N ALA A 342 -25.00 25.71 -49.17
CA ALA A 342 -24.63 26.95 -48.50
C ALA A 342 -23.42 27.61 -49.17
N VAL A 343 -22.45 26.81 -49.62
CA VAL A 343 -21.26 27.29 -50.34
C VAL A 343 -21.65 27.82 -51.73
N ASP A 344 -22.57 27.14 -52.41
CA ASP A 344 -23.11 27.57 -53.71
C ASP A 344 -23.79 28.95 -53.65
N ALA A 345 -24.55 29.20 -52.58
CA ALA A 345 -25.19 30.50 -52.38
C ALA A 345 -24.15 31.64 -52.22
N VAL A 346 -23.05 31.38 -51.52
CA VAL A 346 -21.97 32.36 -51.33
C VAL A 346 -21.20 32.60 -52.64
N ILE A 347 -20.86 31.53 -53.38
CA ILE A 347 -20.16 31.63 -54.69
C ILE A 347 -21.02 32.41 -55.69
N ALA A 348 -22.32 32.12 -55.77
CA ALA A 348 -23.24 32.83 -56.65
C ALA A 348 -23.26 34.34 -56.37
N ARG A 349 -23.28 34.73 -55.08
CA ARG A 349 -23.24 36.15 -54.69
C ARG A 349 -21.90 36.81 -54.98
N LEU A 350 -20.78 36.12 -54.77
CA LEU A 350 -19.46 36.63 -55.14
C LEU A 350 -19.38 36.92 -56.64
N ASN A 351 -19.88 36.01 -57.47
CA ASN A 351 -19.93 36.19 -58.92
C ASN A 351 -20.81 37.39 -59.34
N SER A 352 -21.97 37.58 -58.70
CA SER A 352 -22.79 38.78 -58.93
C SER A 352 -22.07 40.07 -58.50
N SER A 353 -21.29 40.02 -57.41
CA SER A 353 -20.49 41.17 -56.97
C SER A 353 -19.35 41.48 -57.93
N ILE A 354 -18.64 40.47 -58.44
CA ILE A 354 -17.58 40.60 -59.45
C ILE A 354 -18.11 41.31 -60.71
N GLU A 355 -19.29 40.92 -61.18
CA GLU A 355 -19.92 41.53 -62.36
C GLU A 355 -20.21 43.03 -62.14
N LEU A 356 -20.79 43.36 -60.98
CA LEU A 356 -21.11 44.73 -60.61
C LEU A 356 -19.86 45.61 -60.42
N GLN A 357 -18.79 45.06 -59.86
CA GLN A 357 -17.49 45.72 -59.74
C GLN A 357 -16.89 46.01 -61.12
N GLY A 358 -17.03 45.09 -62.08
CA GLY A 358 -16.61 45.30 -63.46
C GLY A 358 -17.33 46.49 -64.11
N GLN A 359 -18.65 46.59 -63.89
CA GLN A 359 -19.44 47.74 -64.35
C GLN A 359 -18.98 49.06 -63.71
N LEU A 360 -18.70 49.06 -62.41
CA LEU A 360 -18.20 50.24 -61.70
C LEU A 360 -16.83 50.69 -62.24
N ARG A 361 -15.89 49.76 -62.44
CA ARG A 361 -14.59 50.04 -63.05
C ARG A 361 -14.73 50.66 -64.44
N ASP A 362 -15.56 50.07 -65.29
CA ASP A 362 -15.76 50.55 -66.66
C ASP A 362 -16.40 51.94 -66.66
N SER A 363 -17.32 52.20 -65.73
CA SER A 363 -17.94 53.50 -65.53
C SER A 363 -16.94 54.56 -65.04
N LEU A 364 -16.03 54.20 -64.12
CA LEU A 364 -14.94 55.08 -63.66
C LEU A 364 -13.96 55.46 -64.78
N ASN A 365 -13.57 54.50 -65.62
CA ASN A 365 -12.74 54.76 -66.79
C ASN A 365 -13.46 55.67 -67.81
N SER A 366 -14.74 55.41 -68.07
CA SER A 366 -15.56 56.24 -68.96
C SER A 366 -15.77 57.66 -68.42
N ALA A 367 -15.89 57.82 -67.09
CA ALA A 367 -15.95 59.10 -66.42
C ALA A 367 -14.64 59.88 -66.55
N ALA A 368 -13.48 59.21 -66.39
CA ALA A 368 -12.16 59.80 -66.60
C ALA A 368 -11.99 60.33 -68.03
N ASP A 369 -12.34 59.52 -69.04
CA ASP A 369 -12.27 59.91 -70.45
C ASP A 369 -13.19 61.11 -70.76
N SER A 370 -14.36 61.18 -70.12
CA SER A 370 -15.33 62.27 -70.29
C SER A 370 -14.83 63.59 -69.69
N ILE A 371 -14.12 63.54 -68.56
CA ILE A 371 -13.50 64.70 -67.92
C ILE A 371 -12.38 65.26 -68.81
N GLU A 372 -11.51 64.40 -69.37
CA GLU A 372 -10.45 64.84 -70.28
C GLU A 372 -10.98 65.43 -71.59
N ALA A 373 -12.07 64.87 -72.12
CA ALA A 373 -12.70 65.35 -73.34
C ALA A 373 -13.53 66.66 -73.15
N GLY A 374 -13.72 67.11 -71.90
CA GLY A 374 -14.52 68.30 -71.58
C GLY A 374 -16.02 68.15 -71.92
N SER A 375 -16.56 66.93 -71.81
CA SER A 375 -17.95 66.60 -72.17
C SER A 375 -18.97 67.26 -71.23
N SER A 376 -20.16 67.62 -71.76
CA SER A 376 -21.27 68.15 -70.95
C SER A 376 -22.02 67.09 -70.13
N ASP A 377 -21.76 65.79 -70.36
CA ASP A 377 -22.46 64.65 -69.73
C ASP A 377 -21.85 64.20 -68.38
N THR A 378 -20.96 65.04 -67.85
CA THR A 378 -20.12 64.79 -66.67
C THR A 378 -20.95 64.51 -65.40
N GLN A 379 -22.09 65.19 -65.20
CA GLN A 379 -22.95 64.95 -64.03
C GLN A 379 -23.63 63.57 -64.05
N ALA A 380 -24.12 63.13 -65.23
CA ALA A 380 -24.80 61.84 -65.35
C ALA A 380 -23.84 60.67 -65.07
N LYS A 381 -22.59 60.78 -65.53
CA LYS A 381 -21.54 59.80 -65.24
C LYS A 381 -21.14 59.75 -63.77
N ARG A 382 -21.11 60.92 -63.12
CA ARG A 382 -20.88 61.01 -61.67
C ARG A 382 -21.96 60.25 -60.89
N ASP A 383 -23.23 60.46 -61.24
CA ASP A 383 -24.36 59.82 -60.57
C ASP A 383 -24.40 58.30 -60.83
N GLU A 384 -24.07 57.86 -62.05
CA GLU A 384 -23.94 56.45 -62.43
C GLU A 384 -22.87 55.71 -61.61
N VAL A 385 -21.67 56.28 -61.48
CA VAL A 385 -20.59 55.70 -60.67
C VAL A 385 -20.99 55.61 -59.20
N LYS A 386 -21.65 56.63 -58.64
CA LYS A 386 -22.11 56.61 -57.25
C LYS A 386 -23.20 55.57 -57.02
N GLN A 387 -24.12 55.41 -57.97
CA GLN A 387 -25.15 54.37 -57.90
C GLN A 387 -24.53 52.98 -57.93
N LEU A 388 -23.59 52.72 -58.84
CA LEU A 388 -22.89 51.43 -58.93
C LEU A 388 -22.06 51.14 -57.68
N ALA A 389 -21.39 52.15 -57.10
CA ALA A 389 -20.67 52.01 -55.83
C ALA A 389 -21.60 51.65 -54.66
N ALA A 390 -22.77 52.28 -54.56
CA ALA A 390 -23.77 51.97 -53.54
C ALA A 390 -24.35 50.56 -53.71
N GLN A 391 -24.64 50.13 -54.95
CA GLN A 391 -25.09 48.78 -55.25
C GLN A 391 -24.03 47.73 -54.92
N ALA A 392 -22.74 48.03 -55.19
CA ALA A 392 -21.62 47.16 -54.84
C ALA A 392 -21.51 47.00 -53.31
N GLN A 393 -21.69 48.09 -52.57
CA GLN A 393 -21.70 48.08 -51.11
C GLN A 393 -22.86 47.24 -50.54
N GLU A 394 -24.07 47.36 -51.09
CA GLU A 394 -25.25 46.58 -50.68
C GLU A 394 -25.09 45.08 -51.00
N SER A 395 -24.55 44.76 -52.18
CA SER A 395 -24.24 43.39 -52.59
C SER A 395 -23.24 42.72 -51.64
N LEU A 396 -22.19 43.44 -51.23
CA LEU A 396 -21.22 42.98 -50.23
C LEU A 396 -21.83 42.77 -48.85
N ALA A 397 -22.72 43.66 -48.42
CA ALA A 397 -23.43 43.51 -47.14
C ALA A 397 -24.32 42.26 -47.15
N GLY A 398 -24.99 41.97 -48.26
CA GLY A 398 -25.75 40.74 -48.46
C GLY A 398 -24.88 39.48 -48.47
N ALA A 399 -23.71 39.53 -49.13
CA ALA A 399 -22.76 38.42 -49.13
C ALA A 399 -22.20 38.15 -47.71
N LYS A 400 -21.92 39.20 -46.93
CA LYS A 400 -21.52 39.08 -45.52
C LYS A 400 -22.62 38.47 -44.67
N ALA A 401 -23.86 38.90 -44.83
CA ALA A 401 -24.98 38.37 -44.06
C ALA A 401 -25.18 36.87 -44.32
N ASP A 402 -25.09 36.43 -45.58
CA ASP A 402 -25.23 35.03 -45.94
C ASP A 402 -24.05 34.19 -45.42
N TYR A 403 -22.84 34.74 -45.47
CA TYR A 403 -21.65 34.14 -44.88
C TYR A 403 -21.77 33.97 -43.36
N ASP A 404 -22.13 35.03 -42.64
CA ASP A 404 -22.24 35.03 -41.18
C ASP A 404 -23.40 34.16 -40.68
N SER A 405 -24.51 34.09 -41.43
CA SER A 405 -25.73 33.40 -40.99
C SER A 405 -25.79 31.94 -41.41
N ASN A 406 -25.12 31.55 -42.51
CA ASN A 406 -25.23 30.20 -43.06
C ASN A 406 -23.87 29.48 -43.11
N LEU A 407 -22.85 30.07 -43.74
CA LEU A 407 -21.60 29.35 -43.98
C LEU A 407 -20.72 29.24 -42.72
N LYS A 408 -20.58 30.32 -41.95
CA LYS A 408 -19.75 30.36 -40.74
C LYS A 408 -20.23 29.38 -39.65
N PRO A 409 -21.53 29.30 -39.31
CA PRO A 409 -22.02 28.31 -38.35
C PRO A 409 -21.79 26.86 -38.81
N THR A 410 -22.00 26.57 -40.09
CA THR A 410 -21.76 25.22 -40.65
C THR A 410 -20.30 24.81 -40.56
N LEU A 411 -19.37 25.71 -40.89
CA LEU A 411 -17.93 25.44 -40.77
C LEU A 411 -17.48 25.26 -39.31
N GLN A 412 -18.05 26.01 -38.37
CA GLN A 412 -17.78 25.87 -36.94
C GLN A 412 -18.37 24.57 -36.37
N GLN A 413 -19.55 24.16 -36.82
CA GLN A 413 -20.18 22.90 -36.43
C GLN A 413 -19.37 21.70 -36.94
N LEU A 414 -18.98 21.70 -38.22
CA LEU A 414 -18.15 20.65 -38.80
C LEU A 414 -16.81 20.49 -38.06
N ALA A 415 -16.19 21.62 -37.67
CA ALA A 415 -14.96 21.63 -36.89
C ALA A 415 -15.17 21.06 -35.46
N SER A 416 -16.32 21.32 -34.85
CA SER A 416 -16.72 20.74 -33.57
C SER A 416 -16.97 19.23 -33.68
N ASP A 417 -17.69 18.79 -34.71
CA ASP A 417 -18.05 17.38 -34.92
C ASP A 417 -16.80 16.51 -35.14
N VAL A 418 -15.79 17.03 -35.85
CA VAL A 418 -14.49 16.36 -36.01
C VAL A 418 -13.72 16.29 -34.67
N GLY A 419 -13.79 17.34 -33.84
CA GLY A 419 -13.21 17.35 -32.50
C GLY A 419 -13.90 16.38 -31.53
N ASP A 420 -15.22 16.26 -31.60
CA ASP A 420 -16.03 15.35 -30.80
C ASP A 420 -15.82 13.88 -31.22
N ALA A 421 -15.74 13.60 -32.51
CA ALA A 421 -15.42 12.28 -33.05
C ALA A 421 -14.02 11.81 -32.60
N SER A 422 -13.02 12.70 -32.65
CA SER A 422 -11.66 12.43 -32.18
C SER A 422 -11.61 12.18 -30.66
N THR A 423 -12.34 12.98 -29.87
CA THR A 423 -12.46 12.78 -28.41
C THR A 423 -13.14 11.45 -28.07
N SER A 424 -14.17 11.07 -28.83
CA SER A 424 -14.87 9.79 -28.66
C SER A 424 -13.96 8.59 -28.98
N LEU A 425 -13.14 8.69 -30.03
CA LEU A 425 -12.16 7.67 -30.39
C LEU A 425 -11.07 7.52 -29.32
N ALA A 426 -10.57 8.62 -28.76
CA ALA A 426 -9.61 8.58 -27.66
C ALA A 426 -10.21 7.97 -26.38
N ALA A 427 -11.49 8.26 -26.09
CA ALA A 427 -12.21 7.66 -24.97
C ALA A 427 -12.35 6.13 -25.14
N ILE A 428 -12.72 5.66 -26.34
CA ILE A 428 -12.80 4.23 -26.67
C ILE A 428 -11.44 3.55 -26.51
N GLY A 429 -10.35 4.16 -26.99
CA GLY A 429 -8.99 3.64 -26.80
C GLY A 429 -8.60 3.49 -25.33
N SER A 430 -8.90 4.49 -24.50
CA SER A 430 -8.62 4.44 -23.05
C SER A 430 -9.45 3.41 -22.28
N GLN A 431 -10.72 3.23 -22.66
CA GLN A 431 -11.59 2.20 -22.07
C GLN A 431 -11.13 0.78 -22.45
N LEU A 432 -10.63 0.60 -23.69
CA LEU A 432 -10.10 -0.67 -24.15
C LEU A 432 -8.78 -1.03 -23.45
N ASP A 433 -7.90 -0.06 -23.20
CA ASP A 433 -6.67 -0.28 -22.44
C ASP A 433 -6.94 -0.61 -20.95
N ALA A 434 -7.90 0.07 -20.32
CA ALA A 434 -8.32 -0.24 -18.95
C ALA A 434 -8.91 -1.65 -18.82
N ALA A 435 -9.82 -2.04 -19.72
CA ALA A 435 -10.41 -3.38 -19.75
C ALA A 435 -9.35 -4.47 -20.02
N ALA A 436 -8.34 -4.20 -20.86
CA ALA A 436 -7.23 -5.10 -21.08
C ALA A 436 -6.26 -5.17 -19.89
N GLY A 437 -6.07 -4.07 -19.16
CA GLY A 437 -5.25 -4.01 -17.94
C GLY A 437 -5.79 -4.85 -16.80
N ASP A 438 -7.09 -4.75 -16.55
CA ASP A 438 -7.78 -5.56 -15.55
C ASP A 438 -7.76 -7.06 -15.91
N LEU A 439 -7.83 -7.38 -17.21
CA LEU A 439 -7.82 -8.76 -17.69
C LEU A 439 -6.40 -9.38 -17.67
N THR A 440 -5.35 -8.61 -17.96
CA THR A 440 -3.94 -9.08 -17.92
C THR A 440 -3.51 -9.43 -16.49
N GLY A 441 -3.88 -8.61 -15.50
CA GLY A 441 -3.58 -8.90 -14.09
C GLY A 441 -4.30 -10.14 -13.54
N ALA A 442 -5.47 -10.48 -14.10
CA ALA A 442 -6.17 -11.73 -13.81
C ALA A 442 -5.50 -12.94 -14.48
N THR A 443 -5.05 -12.81 -15.73
CA THR A 443 -4.34 -13.86 -16.48
C THR A 443 -3.00 -14.24 -15.83
N ASP A 444 -2.19 -13.27 -15.40
CA ASP A 444 -0.89 -13.54 -14.74
C ASP A 444 -1.05 -14.26 -13.39
N SER A 445 -2.08 -13.90 -12.62
CA SER A 445 -2.39 -14.58 -11.36
C SER A 445 -2.95 -15.98 -11.56
N VAL A 446 -3.61 -16.26 -12.69
CA VAL A 446 -4.16 -17.58 -13.01
C VAL A 446 -3.07 -18.48 -13.59
N ALA A 447 -2.23 -17.98 -14.49
CA ALA A 447 -1.08 -18.70 -15.04
C ALA A 447 -0.14 -19.20 -13.92
N GLY A 448 0.27 -18.30 -13.01
CA GLY A 448 1.15 -18.70 -11.90
C GLY A 448 0.52 -19.70 -10.91
N LYS A 449 -0.82 -19.76 -10.82
CA LYS A 449 -1.53 -20.76 -10.00
C LYS A 449 -1.69 -22.09 -10.73
N VAL A 450 -1.88 -22.06 -12.05
CA VAL A 450 -1.97 -23.23 -12.91
C VAL A 450 -0.61 -23.94 -12.97
N ASP A 451 0.49 -23.19 -13.08
CA ASP A 451 1.86 -23.73 -13.03
C ASP A 451 2.18 -24.37 -11.68
N ALA A 452 1.85 -23.71 -10.57
CA ALA A 452 2.05 -24.26 -9.23
C ALA A 452 1.20 -25.52 -8.98
N ALA A 453 -0.03 -25.55 -9.51
CA ALA A 453 -0.90 -26.73 -9.43
C ALA A 453 -0.41 -27.87 -10.32
N GLN A 454 0.12 -27.58 -11.52
CA GLN A 454 0.72 -28.57 -12.40
C GLN A 454 1.96 -29.19 -11.74
N GLN A 455 2.86 -28.37 -11.20
CA GLN A 455 4.06 -28.84 -10.49
C GLN A 455 3.70 -29.70 -9.28
N GLY A 456 2.69 -29.30 -8.49
CA GLY A 456 2.21 -30.10 -7.37
C GLY A 456 1.59 -31.45 -7.78
N LEU A 457 0.94 -31.52 -8.95
CA LEU A 457 0.41 -32.77 -9.50
C LEU A 457 1.52 -33.69 -10.03
N ASP A 458 2.57 -33.13 -10.63
CA ASP A 458 3.75 -33.88 -11.09
C ASP A 458 4.54 -34.45 -9.90
N ASP A 459 4.80 -33.63 -8.87
CA ASP A 459 5.50 -34.07 -7.65
C ASP A 459 4.71 -35.18 -6.92
N ALA A 460 3.38 -35.05 -6.83
CA ALA A 460 2.53 -36.07 -6.24
C ALA A 460 2.51 -37.36 -7.07
N ALA A 461 2.51 -37.27 -8.40
CA ALA A 461 2.58 -38.42 -9.28
C ALA A 461 3.92 -39.16 -9.13
N ASP A 462 5.03 -38.43 -9.10
CA ASP A 462 6.38 -38.99 -8.92
C ASP A 462 6.49 -39.72 -7.57
N GLN A 463 6.00 -39.12 -6.49
CA GLN A 463 6.02 -39.75 -5.16
C GLN A 463 5.13 -41.01 -5.09
N MET A 464 3.96 -41.01 -5.75
CA MET A 464 3.09 -42.18 -5.81
C MET A 464 3.68 -43.30 -6.66
N GLU A 465 4.38 -42.97 -7.74
CA GLU A 465 5.08 -43.93 -8.60
C GLU A 465 6.26 -44.57 -7.86
N GLU A 466 7.07 -43.79 -7.15
CA GLU A 466 8.17 -44.29 -6.33
C GLU A 466 7.66 -45.19 -5.19
N SER A 467 6.60 -44.75 -4.50
CA SER A 467 5.99 -45.54 -3.42
C SER A 467 5.36 -46.83 -3.95
N GLY A 468 4.70 -46.76 -5.12
CA GLY A 468 4.16 -47.93 -5.80
C GLY A 468 5.25 -48.94 -6.18
N ALA A 469 6.36 -48.46 -6.76
CA ALA A 469 7.51 -49.29 -7.10
C ALA A 469 8.13 -49.96 -5.87
N ASN A 470 8.30 -49.22 -4.77
CA ASN A 470 8.83 -49.76 -3.51
C ASN A 470 7.90 -50.85 -2.91
N LEU A 471 6.58 -50.67 -3.01
CA LEU A 471 5.61 -51.69 -2.56
C LEU A 471 5.62 -52.92 -3.46
N THR A 472 5.75 -52.74 -4.77
CA THR A 472 5.92 -53.86 -5.71
C THR A 472 7.23 -54.61 -5.46
N GLU A 473 8.32 -53.91 -5.18
CA GLU A 473 9.61 -54.52 -4.81
C GLU A 473 9.50 -55.29 -3.48
N LEU A 474 8.85 -54.69 -2.47
CA LEU A 474 8.58 -55.35 -1.19
C LEU A 474 7.72 -56.62 -1.37
N SER A 475 6.71 -56.58 -2.23
CA SER A 475 5.90 -57.75 -2.59
C SER A 475 6.72 -58.86 -3.25
N GLN A 476 7.63 -58.50 -4.15
CA GLN A 476 8.54 -59.44 -4.80
C GLN A 476 9.52 -60.06 -3.81
N ASP A 477 10.03 -59.29 -2.85
CA ASP A 477 10.95 -59.77 -1.84
C ASP A 477 10.27 -60.67 -0.80
N ILE A 478 9.03 -60.34 -0.41
CA ILE A 478 8.16 -61.24 0.38
C ILE A 478 7.96 -62.57 -0.37
N SER A 479 7.64 -62.51 -1.67
CA SER A 479 7.40 -63.69 -2.51
C SER A 479 8.65 -64.57 -2.67
N LYS A 480 9.83 -63.96 -2.88
CA LYS A 480 11.12 -64.66 -2.97
C LYS A 480 11.51 -65.32 -1.64
N ALA A 481 11.37 -64.59 -0.53
CA ALA A 481 11.69 -65.10 0.81
C ALA A 481 10.77 -66.28 1.20
N LEU A 482 9.50 -66.25 0.76
CA LEU A 482 8.57 -67.36 0.93
C LEU A 482 8.97 -68.60 0.11
N ALA A 483 9.40 -68.40 -1.14
CA ALA A 483 9.82 -69.48 -2.02
C ALA A 483 11.14 -70.16 -1.58
N SER A 484 12.02 -69.44 -0.89
CA SER A 484 13.27 -69.97 -0.32
C SER A 484 13.12 -70.61 1.07
N ASN A 485 11.92 -70.54 1.68
CA ASN A 485 11.62 -71.05 3.03
C ASN A 485 12.55 -70.48 4.13
N ASP A 486 13.05 -69.25 3.93
CA ASP A 486 14.02 -68.58 4.80
C ASP A 486 13.29 -67.63 5.77
N THR A 487 13.01 -68.14 6.97
CA THR A 487 12.25 -67.46 8.02
C THR A 487 12.99 -66.27 8.63
N GLU A 488 14.32 -66.20 8.49
CA GLU A 488 15.14 -65.11 9.01
C GLU A 488 15.15 -63.94 8.02
N ALA A 489 15.17 -64.22 6.71
CA ALA A 489 14.95 -63.22 5.65
C ALA A 489 13.55 -62.59 5.74
N LEU A 490 12.51 -63.41 5.96
CA LEU A 490 11.12 -62.92 6.11
C LEU A 490 10.97 -61.95 7.29
N ARG A 491 11.64 -62.24 8.41
CA ARG A 491 11.65 -61.39 9.62
C ARG A 491 12.40 -60.08 9.41
N LYS A 492 13.35 -60.06 8.47
CA LYS A 492 14.15 -58.89 8.09
C LYS A 492 13.43 -57.99 7.09
N VAL A 493 12.66 -58.58 6.17
CA VAL A 493 11.83 -57.87 5.17
C VAL A 493 10.61 -57.21 5.79
N ILE A 494 9.95 -57.87 6.75
CA ILE A 494 8.77 -57.33 7.44
C ILE A 494 9.15 -56.24 8.46
N GLY A 495 10.40 -56.24 8.93
CA GLY A 495 10.92 -55.23 9.87
C GLY A 495 10.35 -55.37 11.29
N SER A 496 11.17 -55.12 12.29
CA SER A 496 10.83 -55.31 13.71
C SER A 496 10.30 -54.04 14.42
N ASP A 497 9.94 -52.98 13.69
CA ASP A 497 9.44 -51.73 14.28
C ASP A 497 8.18 -51.19 13.57
N PRO A 498 6.98 -51.58 14.04
CA PRO A 498 5.68 -51.14 13.52
C PRO A 498 5.42 -49.63 13.63
N SER A 499 6.16 -48.94 14.50
CA SER A 499 6.01 -47.51 14.80
C SER A 499 6.56 -46.62 13.67
N ALA A 500 7.61 -47.10 12.99
CA ALA A 500 8.26 -46.39 11.89
C ALA A 500 7.38 -46.35 10.63
N LEU A 501 6.67 -47.45 10.35
CA LEU A 501 5.75 -47.55 9.20
C LEU A 501 4.51 -46.66 9.38
N ALA A 502 3.98 -46.55 10.61
CA ALA A 502 2.87 -45.66 10.94
C ALA A 502 3.25 -44.17 10.84
N THR A 503 4.49 -43.83 11.17
CA THR A 503 5.02 -42.45 11.09
C THR A 503 5.23 -42.00 9.63
N ALA A 504 5.65 -42.90 8.75
CA ALA A 504 5.85 -42.60 7.32
C ALA A 504 4.53 -42.41 6.54
N LEU A 505 3.41 -42.96 7.03
CA LEU A 505 2.10 -42.90 6.38
C LEU A 505 1.22 -41.71 6.82
N SER A 506 1.60 -40.95 7.86
CA SER A 506 0.66 -40.05 8.56
C SER A 506 0.98 -38.54 8.57
N ALA A 507 2.03 -38.04 7.91
CA ALA A 507 2.19 -36.59 7.73
C ALA A 507 3.10 -36.22 6.54
N PRO A 508 2.57 -35.67 5.41
CA PRO A 508 3.39 -35.40 4.23
C PRO A 508 4.18 -34.08 4.28
N VAL A 509 4.08 -33.25 5.32
CA VAL A 509 4.88 -32.02 5.41
C VAL A 509 5.35 -31.75 6.84
N GLN A 510 6.66 -31.84 7.05
CA GLN A 510 7.31 -31.40 8.28
C GLN A 510 7.75 -29.94 8.10
N LEU A 511 7.17 -29.03 8.87
CA LEU A 511 7.53 -27.61 8.84
C LEU A 511 8.88 -27.41 9.56
N ASP A 512 9.96 -27.28 8.78
CA ASP A 512 11.26 -26.86 9.31
C ASP A 512 11.26 -25.34 9.53
N ARG A 513 11.43 -24.90 10.78
CA ARG A 513 11.35 -23.50 11.19
C ARG A 513 12.73 -22.94 11.44
N HIS A 514 13.24 -22.12 10.53
CA HIS A 514 14.46 -21.35 10.75
C HIS A 514 14.15 -19.92 11.22
N ALA A 515 14.52 -19.59 12.46
CA ALA A 515 14.42 -18.23 12.98
C ALA A 515 15.58 -17.35 12.48
N VAL A 516 15.25 -16.28 11.74
CA VAL A 516 16.25 -15.35 11.17
C VAL A 516 16.94 -14.51 12.25
N TYR A 517 16.19 -14.04 13.25
CA TYR A 517 16.71 -13.38 14.46
C TYR A 517 16.05 -14.03 15.69
N PRO A 518 16.67 -15.06 16.28
CA PRO A 518 16.07 -15.79 17.39
C PRO A 518 15.96 -14.89 18.62
N VAL A 519 14.78 -14.90 19.22
CA VAL A 519 14.47 -14.21 20.47
C VAL A 519 14.29 -15.25 21.56
N GLU A 520 15.11 -15.18 22.61
CA GLU A 520 15.16 -16.24 23.63
C GLU A 520 13.92 -16.29 24.53
N ASN A 521 13.33 -15.12 24.85
CA ASN A 521 12.20 -15.03 25.77
C ASN A 521 11.41 -13.72 25.59
N PHE A 522 10.16 -13.73 26.09
CA PHE A 522 9.25 -12.58 25.96
C PHE A 522 9.73 -11.36 26.75
N GLY A 523 10.39 -11.57 27.90
CA GLY A 523 11.01 -10.48 28.67
C GLY A 523 12.04 -9.70 27.86
N SER A 524 12.90 -10.41 27.13
CA SER A 524 13.90 -9.81 26.24
C SER A 524 13.24 -9.07 25.08
N ALA A 525 12.19 -9.65 24.47
CA ALA A 525 11.40 -8.99 23.42
C ALA A 525 10.80 -7.64 23.86
N MET A 526 10.35 -7.56 25.12
CA MET A 526 9.73 -6.35 25.70
C MET A 526 10.74 -5.38 26.34
N ALA A 527 11.99 -5.80 26.54
CA ALA A 527 13.01 -4.96 27.20
C ALA A 527 13.25 -3.61 26.51
N PRO A 528 13.31 -3.48 25.17
CA PRO A 528 13.46 -2.18 24.50
C PRO A 528 12.38 -1.17 24.90
N LEU A 529 11.11 -1.61 25.01
CA LEU A 529 9.99 -0.74 25.37
C LEU A 529 10.14 -0.21 26.80
N TYR A 530 10.21 -1.11 27.79
CA TYR A 530 10.24 -0.72 29.20
C TYR A 530 11.49 0.06 29.56
N THR A 531 12.63 -0.30 28.96
CA THR A 531 13.88 0.45 29.11
C THR A 531 13.74 1.86 28.57
N THR A 532 13.22 2.04 27.36
CA THR A 532 13.13 3.36 26.76
C THR A 532 12.18 4.28 27.54
N LEU A 533 11.09 3.73 28.06
CA LEU A 533 10.20 4.42 29.00
C LEU A 533 10.92 4.79 30.31
N ALA A 534 11.67 3.85 30.88
CA ALA A 534 12.47 4.09 32.09
C ALA A 534 13.44 5.26 31.90
N LEU A 535 14.17 5.32 30.78
CA LEU A 535 15.10 6.41 30.49
C LEU A 535 14.40 7.77 30.40
N TRP A 536 13.22 7.83 29.77
CA TRP A 536 12.42 9.06 29.70
C TRP A 536 11.92 9.50 31.08
N ILE A 537 11.37 8.57 31.87
CA ILE A 537 10.91 8.81 33.23
C ILE A 537 12.09 9.27 34.11
N GLY A 538 13.25 8.64 33.97
CA GLY A 538 14.47 9.02 34.68
C GLY A 538 14.91 10.44 34.38
N ALA A 539 14.92 10.82 33.11
CA ALA A 539 15.18 12.19 32.68
C ALA A 539 14.15 13.19 33.24
N LEU A 540 12.87 12.83 33.29
CA LEU A 540 11.83 13.65 33.91
C LEU A 540 12.04 13.83 35.41
N LEU A 541 12.38 12.76 36.14
CA LEU A 541 12.65 12.80 37.57
C LEU A 541 13.86 13.68 37.91
N ILE A 542 14.90 13.68 37.07
CA ILE A 542 16.03 14.61 37.21
C ILE A 542 15.51 16.05 37.19
N MET A 543 14.59 16.39 36.29
CA MET A 543 14.03 17.75 36.15
C MET A 543 13.00 18.11 37.22
N VAL A 544 12.43 17.12 37.89
CA VAL A 544 11.60 17.35 39.08
C VAL A 544 12.48 17.68 40.28
N ALA A 545 13.60 16.98 40.47
CA ALA A 545 14.49 17.14 41.62
C ALA A 545 15.49 18.30 41.47
N LEU A 546 16.05 18.52 40.29
CA LEU A 546 17.06 19.54 40.04
C LEU A 546 16.46 20.83 39.48
N LYS A 547 16.81 21.96 40.11
CA LYS A 547 16.49 23.29 39.60
C LYS A 547 17.35 23.61 38.38
N VAL A 548 16.71 24.12 37.33
CA VAL A 548 17.36 24.51 36.06
C VAL A 548 18.14 25.82 36.18
N ASN A 549 17.67 26.74 37.02
CA ASN A 549 18.35 28.02 37.23
C ASN A 549 19.37 27.89 38.38
N PRO A 550 20.64 28.32 38.17
CA PRO A 550 21.63 28.40 39.25
C PRO A 550 21.16 29.34 40.37
N SER A 551 21.55 29.04 41.62
CA SER A 551 21.27 29.93 42.75
C SER A 551 22.07 31.23 42.64
N GLN A 552 21.58 32.31 43.28
CA GLN A 552 22.26 33.63 43.28
C GLN A 552 23.73 33.52 43.75
N ARG A 553 23.98 32.77 44.83
CA ARG A 553 25.33 32.46 45.33
C ARG A 553 26.24 31.76 44.30
N THR A 554 25.67 31.04 43.34
CA THR A 554 26.42 30.39 42.26
C THR A 554 26.74 31.37 41.14
N LEU A 555 25.81 32.30 40.85
CA LEU A 555 25.99 33.35 39.85
C LEU A 555 27.07 34.35 40.27
N GLU A 556 27.15 34.70 41.56
CA GLU A 556 28.19 35.57 42.14
C GLU A 556 29.62 35.00 41.96
N GLY A 557 29.76 33.67 41.86
CA GLY A 557 31.04 33.01 41.62
C GLY A 557 31.45 32.89 40.14
N LEU A 558 30.64 33.42 39.22
CA LEU A 558 30.86 33.37 37.78
C LEU A 558 31.20 34.74 37.22
N ASP A 559 32.05 34.78 36.20
CA ASP A 559 32.53 36.02 35.60
C ASP A 559 31.63 36.42 34.42
N ASN A 560 30.69 37.35 34.66
CA ASN A 560 29.70 37.84 33.69
C ASN A 560 29.10 36.73 32.78
N PRO A 561 28.41 35.73 33.35
CA PRO A 561 27.99 34.55 32.60
C PRO A 561 26.87 34.84 31.61
N THR A 562 27.06 34.46 30.35
CA THR A 562 26.00 34.57 29.33
C THR A 562 24.89 33.53 29.56
N PRO A 563 23.62 33.79 29.15
CA PRO A 563 22.52 32.83 29.29
C PRO A 563 22.79 31.46 28.64
N ARG A 564 23.51 31.43 27.50
CA ARG A 564 23.90 30.20 26.81
C ARG A 564 24.91 29.39 27.63
N GLN A 565 25.87 30.06 28.28
CA GLN A 565 26.85 29.40 29.15
C GLN A 565 26.19 28.78 30.39
N LEU A 566 25.19 29.45 30.96
CA LEU A 566 24.43 28.92 32.10
C LEU A 566 23.60 27.69 31.70
N PHE A 567 22.95 27.74 30.54
CA PHE A 567 22.18 26.61 30.00
C PHE A 567 23.04 25.38 29.77
N ILE A 568 24.12 25.51 28.98
CA ILE A 568 25.01 24.38 28.66
C ILE A 568 25.72 23.86 29.92
N GLY A 569 26.20 24.76 30.78
CA GLY A 569 26.89 24.36 32.02
C GLY A 569 26.00 23.59 32.99
N ARG A 570 24.72 23.95 33.07
CA ARG A 570 23.76 23.23 33.92
C ARG A 570 23.31 21.91 33.31
N PHE A 571 23.16 21.84 31.98
CA PHE A 571 22.88 20.57 31.30
C PHE A 571 23.97 19.53 31.56
N GLY A 572 25.23 19.93 31.71
CA GLY A 572 26.32 18.99 32.00
C GLY A 572 26.06 18.09 33.22
N VAL A 573 25.49 18.63 34.30
CA VAL A 573 25.16 17.84 35.50
C VAL A 573 24.00 16.87 35.23
N VAL A 574 22.99 17.33 34.51
CA VAL A 574 21.86 16.51 34.06
C VAL A 574 22.34 15.36 33.16
N ALA A 575 23.28 15.65 32.25
CA ALA A 575 23.89 14.66 31.37
C ALA A 575 24.66 13.60 32.16
N VAL A 576 25.45 13.98 33.18
CA VAL A 576 26.16 13.01 34.03
C VAL A 576 25.18 12.09 34.77
N ILE A 577 24.13 12.64 35.39
CA ILE A 577 23.15 11.82 36.10
C ILE A 577 22.37 10.92 35.13
N SER A 578 22.04 11.41 33.93
CA SER A 578 21.40 10.63 32.89
C SER A 578 22.30 9.49 32.37
N LEU A 579 23.60 9.72 32.23
CA LEU A 579 24.58 8.69 31.89
C LEU A 579 24.69 7.64 33.00
N MET A 580 24.67 8.07 34.27
CA MET A 580 24.63 7.14 35.41
C MET A 580 23.35 6.30 35.44
N GLN A 581 22.18 6.93 35.21
CA GLN A 581 20.88 6.25 35.09
C GLN A 581 20.92 5.20 33.97
N SER A 582 21.24 5.63 32.74
CA SER A 582 21.28 4.74 31.58
C SER A 582 22.28 3.60 31.74
N THR A 583 23.46 3.86 32.32
CA THR A 583 24.42 2.80 32.65
C THR A 583 23.84 1.83 33.68
N CYS A 584 23.20 2.32 34.74
CA CYS A 584 22.59 1.47 35.75
C CYS A 584 21.49 0.56 35.16
N VAL A 585 20.60 1.12 34.34
CA VAL A 585 19.54 0.34 33.67
C VAL A 585 20.17 -0.71 32.74
N CYS A 586 21.17 -0.34 31.94
CA CYS A 586 21.84 -1.23 30.99
C CYS A 586 22.53 -2.41 31.71
N LEU A 587 23.33 -2.11 32.74
CA LEU A 587 24.03 -3.13 33.51
C LEU A 587 23.06 -4.07 34.22
N GLY A 588 21.94 -3.57 34.74
CA GLY A 588 20.92 -4.46 35.30
C GLY A 588 20.24 -5.32 34.24
N ASN A 589 19.95 -4.77 33.06
CA ASN A 589 19.42 -5.58 31.96
C ASN A 589 20.40 -6.69 31.57
N LEU A 590 21.69 -6.38 31.43
CA LEU A 590 22.72 -7.36 31.02
C LEU A 590 23.07 -8.38 32.11
N PHE A 591 23.29 -7.93 33.35
CA PHE A 591 23.85 -8.78 34.40
C PHE A 591 22.83 -9.30 35.41
N PHE A 592 21.80 -8.49 35.75
CA PHE A 592 20.80 -8.87 36.74
C PHE A 592 19.65 -9.66 36.10
N LEU A 593 19.05 -9.12 35.04
CA LEU A 593 17.96 -9.79 34.31
C LEU A 593 18.46 -10.77 33.26
N ARG A 594 19.68 -10.56 32.75
CA ARG A 594 20.23 -11.32 31.61
C ARG A 594 19.33 -11.24 30.37
N VAL A 595 18.89 -10.02 30.06
CA VAL A 595 18.22 -9.69 28.79
C VAL A 595 19.18 -10.03 27.65
N GLN A 596 18.66 -10.71 26.64
CA GLN A 596 19.41 -11.05 25.43
C GLN A 596 20.02 -9.79 24.80
N ALA A 597 21.33 -9.83 24.56
CA ALA A 597 22.06 -8.75 23.92
C ALA A 597 23.20 -9.31 23.07
N ASN A 598 22.93 -9.54 21.78
CA ASN A 598 23.91 -10.07 20.84
C ASN A 598 25.12 -9.13 20.70
N GLU A 599 24.91 -7.82 20.77
CA GLU A 599 25.96 -6.80 20.69
C GLU A 599 25.99 -5.90 21.95
N PRO A 600 26.59 -6.34 23.08
CA PRO A 600 26.52 -5.63 24.36
C PRO A 600 27.08 -4.20 24.33
N LEU A 601 28.10 -3.95 23.48
CA LEU A 601 28.69 -2.62 23.33
C LEU A 601 27.75 -1.65 22.61
N LEU A 602 27.11 -2.11 21.52
CA LEU A 602 26.09 -1.32 20.82
C LEU A 602 24.87 -1.08 21.72
N TYR A 603 24.51 -2.08 22.54
CA TYR A 603 23.44 -1.98 23.50
C TYR A 603 23.73 -0.93 24.58
N LEU A 604 24.95 -0.86 25.11
CA LEU A 604 25.35 0.22 26.02
C LEU A 604 25.35 1.60 25.34
N LEU A 605 25.82 1.67 24.10
CA LEU A 605 25.87 2.92 23.33
C LEU A 605 24.48 3.53 23.13
N ILE A 606 23.48 2.73 22.72
CA ILE A 606 22.12 3.25 22.54
C ILE A 606 21.51 3.72 23.86
N PHE A 607 21.82 3.09 25.00
CA PHE A 607 21.35 3.55 26.31
C PHE A 607 21.89 4.95 26.64
N TRP A 608 23.17 5.19 26.40
CA TRP A 608 23.78 6.51 26.62
C TRP A 608 23.21 7.56 25.68
N VAL A 609 23.11 7.26 24.39
CA VAL A 609 22.57 8.21 23.40
C VAL A 609 21.10 8.52 23.71
N ALA A 610 20.25 7.51 23.90
CA ALA A 610 18.85 7.70 24.25
C ALA A 610 18.68 8.47 25.57
N GLY A 611 19.44 8.11 26.61
CA GLY A 611 19.46 8.82 27.88
C GLY A 611 19.77 10.32 27.71
N LEU A 612 20.86 10.64 27.00
CA LEU A 612 21.28 12.02 26.76
C LEU A 612 20.26 12.79 25.91
N VAL A 613 19.74 12.19 24.83
CA VAL A 613 18.74 12.83 23.96
C VAL A 613 17.47 13.14 24.73
N PHE A 614 16.95 12.17 25.50
CA PHE A 614 15.74 12.37 26.29
C PHE A 614 15.96 13.40 27.40
N ALA A 615 17.08 13.31 28.11
CA ALA A 615 17.46 14.30 29.12
C ALA A 615 17.58 15.70 28.53
N PHE A 616 18.17 15.85 27.35
CA PHE A 616 18.31 17.14 26.69
C PHE A 616 16.96 17.73 26.24
N ILE A 617 16.08 16.90 25.67
CA ILE A 617 14.73 17.31 25.28
C ILE A 617 13.96 17.84 26.51
N ILE A 618 13.86 17.02 27.56
CA ILE A 618 13.12 17.39 28.78
C ILE A 618 13.77 18.58 29.47
N TYR A 619 15.11 18.61 29.57
CA TYR A 619 15.85 19.74 30.13
C TYR A 619 15.50 21.05 29.40
N THR A 620 15.50 21.03 28.07
CA THR A 620 15.20 22.20 27.24
C THR A 620 13.75 22.67 27.42
N LEU A 621 12.80 21.74 27.46
CA LEU A 621 11.39 22.05 27.67
C LEU A 621 11.16 22.72 29.03
N VAL A 622 11.71 22.16 30.10
CA VAL A 622 11.58 22.74 31.45
C VAL A 622 12.37 24.04 31.57
N ALA A 623 13.52 24.16 30.91
CA ALA A 623 14.31 25.40 30.89
C ALA A 623 13.62 26.55 30.15
N SER A 624 12.73 26.23 29.20
CA SER A 624 12.00 27.22 28.39
C SER A 624 10.61 27.53 28.94
N PHE A 625 9.93 26.53 29.51
CA PHE A 625 8.52 26.61 29.93
C PHE A 625 8.28 26.34 31.43
N ALA A 626 9.33 26.20 32.24
CA ALA A 626 9.23 25.92 33.68
C ALA A 626 8.31 24.71 33.99
N ASN A 627 7.34 24.85 34.89
CA ASN A 627 6.43 23.77 35.29
C ASN A 627 5.57 23.27 34.11
N PHE A 628 5.22 24.13 33.16
CA PHE A 628 4.51 23.72 31.94
C PHE A 628 5.38 22.81 31.06
N GLY A 629 6.70 23.01 31.05
CA GLY A 629 7.63 22.11 30.36
C GLY A 629 7.65 20.69 30.93
N LYS A 630 7.43 20.54 32.25
CA LYS A 630 7.27 19.22 32.87
C LYS A 630 5.97 18.56 32.41
N ALA A 631 4.86 19.31 32.39
CA ALA A 631 3.57 18.83 31.89
C ALA A 631 3.65 18.38 30.43
N LEU A 632 4.34 19.16 29.57
CA LEU A 632 4.55 18.80 28.16
C LEU A 632 5.40 17.52 28.02
N SER A 633 6.39 17.33 28.91
CA SER A 633 7.21 16.11 28.92
C SER A 633 6.41 14.86 29.33
N VAL A 634 5.41 15.01 30.21
CA VAL A 634 4.45 13.95 30.55
C VAL A 634 3.48 13.70 29.40
N PHE A 635 2.97 14.75 28.74
CA PHE A 635 2.13 14.60 27.55
C PHE A 635 2.85 13.85 26.43
N LEU A 636 4.11 14.18 26.17
CA LEU A 636 4.95 13.46 25.21
C LEU A 636 5.18 12.01 25.63
N LEU A 637 5.27 11.70 26.93
CA LEU A 637 5.37 10.33 27.41
C LEU A 637 4.12 9.51 27.03
N ILE A 638 2.92 10.08 27.19
CA ILE A 638 1.66 9.40 26.87
C ILE A 638 1.59 9.02 25.39
N ILE A 639 1.89 9.96 24.48
CA ILE A 639 1.88 9.71 23.02
C ILE A 639 2.89 8.61 22.66
N LYS A 640 4.06 8.62 23.31
CA LYS A 640 5.16 7.69 23.03
C LYS A 640 4.88 6.25 23.42
N VAL A 641 4.15 6.04 24.52
CA VAL A 641 3.80 4.69 24.99
C VAL A 641 3.04 3.92 23.90
N SER A 642 2.09 4.58 23.22
CA SER A 642 1.31 3.95 22.17
C SER A 642 1.99 3.98 20.79
N GLY A 643 2.72 5.05 20.46
CA GLY A 643 3.31 5.25 19.13
C GLY A 643 4.69 4.67 18.92
N GLY A 644 5.38 4.18 19.95
CA GLY A 644 6.79 3.78 19.87
C GLY A 644 7.09 2.41 19.24
N GLY A 645 6.07 1.66 18.79
CA GLY A 645 6.25 0.35 18.14
C GLY A 645 6.84 -0.74 19.06
N GLY A 646 6.80 -0.54 20.38
CA GLY A 646 7.39 -1.45 21.36
C GLY A 646 6.51 -2.66 21.68
N SER A 647 5.21 -2.45 21.93
CA SER A 647 4.27 -3.52 22.31
C SER A 647 3.62 -4.23 21.11
N TYR A 648 3.35 -3.48 20.05
CA TYR A 648 2.65 -3.97 18.85
C TYR A 648 3.44 -3.58 17.61
N PRO A 649 3.40 -4.41 16.54
CA PRO A 649 3.80 -3.97 15.21
C PRO A 649 3.10 -2.67 14.85
N LEU A 650 3.86 -1.69 14.34
CA LEU A 650 3.35 -0.35 14.06
C LEU A 650 2.16 -0.39 13.08
N GLN A 651 2.18 -1.33 12.14
CA GLN A 651 1.19 -1.53 11.10
C GLN A 651 -0.19 -1.94 11.63
N LEU A 652 -0.27 -2.48 12.85
CA LEU A 652 -1.54 -2.83 13.48
C LEU A 652 -2.24 -1.63 14.13
N LEU A 653 -1.56 -0.50 14.28
CA LEU A 653 -2.09 0.68 14.93
C LEU A 653 -2.85 1.57 13.93
N PRO A 654 -3.80 2.41 14.36
CA PRO A 654 -4.50 3.33 13.46
C PRO A 654 -3.53 4.24 12.70
N GLN A 655 -3.89 4.63 11.47
CA GLN A 655 -3.01 5.40 10.57
C GLN A 655 -2.42 6.65 11.22
N PHE A 656 -3.20 7.41 12.00
CA PHE A 656 -2.70 8.61 12.67
C PHE A 656 -1.55 8.31 13.67
N VAL A 657 -1.52 7.12 14.28
CA VAL A 657 -0.43 6.70 15.17
C VAL A 657 0.80 6.31 14.34
N GLN A 658 0.57 5.63 13.21
CA GLN A 658 1.64 5.27 12.26
C GLN A 658 2.33 6.52 11.71
N ASP A 659 1.56 7.54 11.33
CA ASP A 659 2.09 8.79 10.77
C ASP A 659 2.88 9.61 11.80
N VAL A 660 2.47 9.57 13.07
CA VAL A 660 3.16 10.30 14.16
C VAL A 660 4.41 9.54 14.63
N SER A 661 4.42 8.21 14.57
CA SER A 661 5.48 7.36 15.12
C SER A 661 6.91 7.70 14.65
N PRO A 662 7.17 7.96 13.34
CA PRO A 662 8.48 8.43 12.86
C PRO A 662 8.96 9.74 13.49
N TYR A 663 8.06 10.56 14.00
CA TYR A 663 8.38 11.84 14.66
C TYR A 663 8.51 11.69 16.18
N LEU A 664 8.58 10.46 16.70
CA LEU A 664 8.80 10.19 18.11
C LEU A 664 10.19 9.60 18.34
N PRO A 665 11.00 10.19 19.24
CA PRO A 665 12.35 9.69 19.51
C PRO A 665 12.33 8.29 20.19
N ILE A 666 11.20 7.87 20.77
CA ILE A 666 11.08 6.52 21.35
C ILE A 666 11.15 5.43 20.25
N THR A 667 10.61 5.70 19.06
CA THR A 667 10.54 4.75 17.95
C THR A 667 11.94 4.34 17.50
N HIS A 668 12.80 5.33 17.32
CA HIS A 668 14.18 5.12 16.92
C HIS A 668 15.03 4.50 18.04
N ALA A 669 14.78 4.87 19.30
CA ALA A 669 15.46 4.25 20.43
C ALA A 669 15.10 2.76 20.59
N VAL A 670 13.81 2.40 20.46
CA VAL A 670 13.34 1.01 20.51
C VAL A 670 13.94 0.20 19.37
N ASN A 671 13.94 0.71 18.14
CA ASN A 671 14.47 0.00 16.97
C ASN A 671 15.99 -0.17 17.06
N ALA A 672 16.74 0.84 17.49
CA ALA A 672 18.18 0.71 17.73
C ALA A 672 18.50 -0.29 18.86
N MET A 673 17.69 -0.31 19.94
CA MET A 673 17.84 -1.32 20.99
C MET A 673 17.56 -2.74 20.46
N ARG A 674 16.53 -2.93 19.61
CA ARG A 674 16.25 -4.23 18.97
C ARG A 674 17.40 -4.70 18.08
N ALA A 675 17.96 -3.81 17.27
CA ALA A 675 19.11 -4.14 16.42
C ALA A 675 20.33 -4.58 17.27
N ALA A 676 20.60 -3.88 18.38
CA ALA A 676 21.67 -4.28 19.29
C ALA A 676 21.37 -5.59 20.07
N GLN A 677 20.09 -5.88 20.34
CA GLN A 677 19.68 -7.07 21.09
C GLN A 677 19.66 -8.34 20.23
N PHE A 678 19.06 -8.27 19.05
CA PHE A 678 18.68 -9.44 18.25
C PHE A 678 19.53 -9.62 16.99
N GLY A 679 20.24 -8.57 16.55
CA GLY A 679 21.11 -8.62 15.37
C GLY A 679 20.99 -7.34 14.54
N VAL A 680 22.12 -6.91 13.98
CA VAL A 680 22.23 -5.71 13.15
C VAL A 680 22.14 -6.10 11.67
N TYR A 681 21.41 -5.33 10.88
CA TYR A 681 21.22 -5.56 9.45
C TYR A 681 21.40 -4.29 8.64
N GLN A 682 22.27 -4.31 7.62
CA GLN A 682 22.49 -3.19 6.70
C GLN A 682 22.74 -1.83 7.37
N GLY A 683 23.32 -1.82 8.58
CA GLY A 683 23.58 -0.59 9.33
C GLY A 683 22.33 0.07 9.94
N ASP A 684 21.21 -0.65 10.02
CA ASP A 684 19.96 -0.21 10.65
C ASP A 684 20.16 0.42 12.04
N PHE A 685 21.01 -0.17 12.88
CA PHE A 685 21.38 0.38 14.18
C PHE A 685 21.87 1.84 14.08
N TRP A 686 22.78 2.12 13.14
CA TRP A 686 23.37 3.45 12.97
C TRP A 686 22.38 4.45 12.39
N VAL A 687 21.50 4.01 11.50
CA VAL A 687 20.41 4.85 10.95
C VAL A 687 19.45 5.27 12.06
N GLN A 688 19.06 4.32 12.93
CA GLN A 688 18.15 4.60 14.05
C GLN A 688 18.84 5.47 15.12
N LEU A 689 20.10 5.20 15.45
CA LEU A 689 20.89 6.00 16.38
C LEU A 689 21.09 7.45 15.88
N GLY A 690 21.39 7.61 14.59
CA GLY A 690 21.55 8.90 13.93
C GLY A 690 20.25 9.70 13.92
N THR A 691 19.14 9.06 13.52
CA THR A 691 17.81 9.69 13.52
C THR A 691 17.40 10.12 14.93
N LEU A 692 17.65 9.28 15.94
CA LEU A 692 17.43 9.63 17.34
C LEU A 692 18.23 10.86 17.75
N ALA A 693 19.51 10.95 17.36
CA ALA A 693 20.35 12.11 17.68
C ALA A 693 19.84 13.40 17.00
N LEU A 694 19.26 13.32 15.79
CA LEU A 694 18.69 14.48 15.08
C LEU A 694 17.55 15.16 15.85
N PHE A 695 16.81 14.42 16.70
CA PHE A 695 15.80 15.01 17.57
C PHE A 695 16.35 16.07 18.53
N THR A 696 17.67 16.13 18.78
CA THR A 696 18.25 17.18 19.61
C THR A 696 18.28 18.54 18.91
N LEU A 697 18.37 18.58 17.58
CA LEU A 697 18.51 19.82 16.79
C LEU A 697 17.41 20.86 17.06
N PRO A 698 16.10 20.54 16.97
CA PRO A 698 15.06 21.52 17.26
C PRO A 698 15.12 22.03 18.71
N PHE A 699 15.54 21.18 19.66
CA PHE A 699 15.68 21.57 21.06
C PHE A 699 16.96 22.39 21.32
N ILE A 700 18.02 22.20 20.54
CA ILE A 700 19.19 23.09 20.57
C ILE A 700 18.78 24.50 20.16
N VAL A 701 18.02 24.64 19.07
CA VAL A 701 17.48 25.92 18.61
C VAL A 701 16.58 26.55 19.66
N LEU A 702 15.65 25.77 20.22
CA LEU A 702 14.75 26.22 21.29
C LEU A 702 15.53 26.71 22.52
N GLY A 703 16.49 25.93 23.01
CA GLY A 703 17.23 26.19 24.24
C GLY A 703 18.25 27.32 24.15
N LEU A 704 18.95 27.46 23.02
CA LEU A 704 20.05 28.43 22.86
C LEU A 704 19.64 29.75 22.19
N VAL A 705 18.56 29.74 21.40
CA VAL A 705 18.12 30.90 20.60
C VAL A 705 16.76 31.41 21.10
N LEU A 706 15.72 30.57 21.08
CA LEU A 706 14.34 31.00 21.34
C LEU A 706 14.00 31.12 22.83
N ARG A 707 14.82 30.56 23.72
CA ARG A 707 14.58 30.57 25.17
C ARG A 707 14.40 31.97 25.76
N ASN A 708 15.25 32.93 25.38
CA ASN A 708 15.23 34.27 25.98
C ASN A 708 13.91 35.04 25.76
N PRO A 709 13.34 35.12 24.54
CA PRO A 709 12.03 35.73 24.34
C PRO A 709 10.91 34.91 24.99
N LEU A 710 10.99 33.57 24.94
CA LEU A 710 9.96 32.69 25.50
C LEU A 710 9.83 32.82 27.02
N ILE A 711 10.93 32.87 27.77
CA ILE A 711 10.89 33.04 29.22
C ILE A 711 10.21 34.36 29.61
N LYS A 712 10.44 35.44 28.85
CA LYS A 712 9.79 36.73 29.10
C LYS A 712 8.27 36.66 28.87
N LEU A 713 7.85 35.93 27.85
CA LEU A 713 6.43 35.74 27.51
C LEU A 713 5.74 34.84 28.54
N VAL A 714 6.33 33.69 28.83
CA VAL A 714 5.82 32.73 29.82
C VAL A 714 5.79 33.35 31.21
N GLY A 715 6.82 34.12 31.59
CA GLY A 715 6.85 34.82 32.88
C GLY A 715 5.65 35.75 33.09
N LYS A 716 5.28 36.55 32.06
CA LYS A 716 4.08 37.39 32.11
C LYS A 716 2.78 36.58 32.26
N PHE A 717 2.73 35.40 31.64
CA PHE A 717 1.57 34.52 31.75
C PHE A 717 1.47 33.89 33.14
N VAL A 718 2.59 33.43 33.70
CA VAL A 718 2.66 32.88 35.07
C VAL A 718 2.27 33.93 36.10
N GLU A 719 2.79 35.16 36.00
CA GLU A 719 2.42 36.27 36.90
C GLU A 719 0.91 36.58 36.84
N LYS A 720 0.32 36.49 35.64
CA LYS A 720 -1.13 36.67 35.45
C LYS A 720 -1.95 35.50 36.02
N VAL A 721 -1.45 34.27 35.94
CA VAL A 721 -2.08 33.09 36.54
C VAL A 721 -1.94 33.12 38.06
N GLU A 722 -0.80 33.52 38.62
CA GLU A 722 -0.64 33.71 40.07
C GLU A 722 -1.54 34.83 40.62
N SER A 723 -1.89 35.82 39.77
CA SER A 723 -2.87 36.86 40.12
C SER A 723 -4.32 36.35 40.17
N THR A 724 -4.62 35.26 39.47
CA THR A 724 -5.89 34.53 39.63
C THR A 724 -5.71 33.55 40.78
N LYS A 725 -6.47 33.70 41.88
CA LYS A 725 -6.33 32.91 43.13
C LYS A 725 -6.64 31.39 43.01
N VAL A 726 -6.39 30.78 41.86
CA VAL A 726 -6.70 29.40 41.49
C VAL A 726 -5.45 28.48 41.56
N MET A 727 -4.25 29.05 41.76
CA MET A 727 -3.03 28.29 42.09
C MET A 727 -2.28 28.92 43.26
#